data_AF-A0A968ZM11-F1
#
_entry.id   AF-A0A968ZM11-F1
#
_cell.length_a   1.000
_cell.length_b   1.000
_cell.length_c   1.000
_cell.angle_alpha   90.00
_cell.angle_beta   90.00
_cell.angle_gamma   90.00
#
_symmetry.space_group_name_H-M   'P 1'
#
loop_
_entity.id
_entity.type
_entity.pdbx_description
1 polymer ?
#
loop_
_entity_poly.entity_id
_entity_poly.type
_entity_poly.pdbx_seq_one_letter_code
_entity_poly.pdbx_strand_id
1 'polypeptide(L)'
;MSIKNHQLQNSTTLVNFQESLLAEVGDARIVSAVLDKVQKWAGEQPLITALLCGRILTQADKIANEKDADIVDAIVQKQIIRNWEKGAAADHLQEIQTALLAYGARDSLLILYLQILQRGDVPSRQSPEQTLLLDSGLVTLDHHRLKVTNAIYAQVFDKFWIERQLPGITKPVKITRTASGGKRATQNPLKRAYLSPWLQPPAVQTTQSILIGCGVLLLTAAVAWVIHRAQNPQAGAWNLGTPAVINDAENGAEQKQPATAELPSQALTPLTLLGDTFSGYSTFRNGDFQSVLQDVGIQINYADEFDQGLRAQQLSQGKADLIMTTLDQFLQQQPKGKIVALLDRTLGADAVVLNTKQYSTLTSLLDLNKLVQQAREQNKKLSIAYANDTPSEYLALVLDARFDTFNLSDFDLKPVADASEAWALMQDPQENIAIAVLWEPYVTQARQQGYSVVLSSKDAPTAIVDVMVASDRLLASNPEIISQLLEKYYRQIDANVRDATQLQTQVAEDGNLSVTDAATIIDGIDFFTATEAKNWFDNGTLKKRIEATAAILTLSARLDTVPTNTTALYTEEFVTEAANNTQALIDLIRTDNPELADKLSGKLPAVTAASPVSTAQIQQAQDIGTLQVRGQVSFTTGSAQLTPEGQKTLDQLASELQDFNQETVAVRIMGHTSRTGDANTNLALSEQRASIVASYLQNQGVTLNILPEGKGSLEPLPEIEPTNARNQRTEIRLVRIN
;
A
#
# COMPACT_ATOMS: atom_id res chain seq x y z
N MET A 1 -5.00 46.88 7.16
CA MET A 1 -4.79 47.89 8.24
C MET A 1 -4.69 47.27 9.64
N SER A 2 -5.37 46.15 9.95
CA SER A 2 -5.52 45.62 11.31
C SER A 2 -4.25 45.36 12.13
N ILE A 3 -3.23 44.67 11.60
CA ILE A 3 -2.13 44.09 12.40
C ILE A 3 -1.47 45.11 13.34
N LYS A 4 -1.11 46.30 12.85
CA LYS A 4 -0.48 47.35 13.68
C LYS A 4 -1.39 47.88 14.80
N ASN A 5 -2.71 47.94 14.59
CA ASN A 5 -3.66 48.33 15.63
C ASN A 5 -3.75 47.26 16.72
N HIS A 6 -3.78 45.97 16.34
CA HIS A 6 -3.84 44.87 17.30
C HIS A 6 -2.56 44.75 18.14
N GLN A 7 -1.38 44.95 17.55
CA GLN A 7 -0.12 44.97 18.31
C GLN A 7 -0.07 46.13 19.33
N LEU A 8 -0.50 47.34 18.94
CA LEU A 8 -0.62 48.48 19.85
C LEU A 8 -1.61 48.23 21.00
N GLN A 9 -2.77 47.62 20.70
CA GLN A 9 -3.75 47.24 21.72
C GLN A 9 -3.22 46.16 22.67
N ASN A 10 -2.62 45.08 22.15
CA ASN A 10 -2.08 43.99 22.98
C ASN A 10 -0.94 44.49 23.89
N SER A 11 -0.05 45.35 23.38
CA SER A 11 1.00 46.00 24.17
C SER A 11 0.42 46.86 25.31
N THR A 12 -0.64 47.62 25.04
CA THR A 12 -1.32 48.45 26.07
C THR A 12 -1.98 47.57 27.13
N THR A 13 -2.66 46.49 26.73
CA THR A 13 -3.28 45.52 27.65
C THR A 13 -2.26 44.87 28.57
N LEU A 14 -1.11 44.44 28.04
CA LEU A 14 -0.07 43.78 28.82
C LEU A 14 0.62 44.74 29.82
N VAL A 15 0.85 46.00 29.45
CA VAL A 15 1.39 47.02 30.38
C VAL A 15 0.41 47.28 31.54
N ASN A 16 -0.86 47.52 31.23
CA ASN A 16 -1.89 47.76 32.27
C ASN A 16 -2.06 46.54 33.20
N PHE A 17 -1.97 45.32 32.64
CA PHE A 17 -2.01 44.08 33.41
C PHE A 17 -0.75 43.90 34.28
N GLN A 18 0.44 44.23 33.77
CA GLN A 18 1.70 44.18 34.52
C GLN A 18 1.67 45.10 35.73
N GLU A 19 1.20 46.35 35.57
CA GLU A 19 1.03 47.30 36.68
C GLU A 19 0.00 46.80 37.70
N SER A 20 -1.16 46.33 37.23
CA SER A 20 -2.23 45.81 38.09
C SER A 20 -1.80 44.58 38.88
N LEU A 21 -1.11 43.63 38.24
CA LEU A 21 -0.65 42.41 38.91
C LEU A 21 0.47 42.70 39.91
N LEU A 22 1.39 43.62 39.58
CA LEU A 22 2.47 44.04 40.49
C LEU A 22 1.93 44.68 41.77
N ALA A 23 0.83 45.43 41.69
CA ALA A 23 0.17 46.03 42.84
C ALA A 23 -0.43 44.99 43.80
N GLU A 24 -0.89 43.84 43.29
CA GLU A 24 -1.45 42.74 44.08
C GLU A 24 -0.37 41.78 44.64
N VAL A 25 0.60 41.35 43.81
CA VAL A 25 1.56 40.29 44.19
C VAL A 25 2.90 40.81 44.74
N GLY A 26 3.21 42.09 44.56
CA GLY A 26 4.38 42.77 45.16
C GLY A 26 5.78 42.38 44.64
N ASP A 27 5.95 41.26 43.92
CA ASP A 27 7.25 40.82 43.38
C ASP A 27 7.25 40.76 41.85
N ALA A 28 8.15 41.53 41.23
CA ALA A 28 8.30 41.62 39.78
C ALA A 28 8.69 40.29 39.10
N ARG A 29 9.28 39.33 39.82
CA ARG A 29 9.62 38.00 39.29
C ARG A 29 8.38 37.13 39.12
N ILE A 30 7.45 37.20 40.07
CA ILE A 30 6.13 36.55 39.98
C ILE A 30 5.38 37.13 38.77
N VAL A 31 5.38 38.45 38.62
CA VAL A 31 4.78 39.13 37.47
C VAL A 31 5.41 38.68 36.15
N SER A 32 6.74 38.55 36.07
CA SER A 32 7.43 38.03 34.88
C SER A 32 7.01 36.59 34.56
N ALA A 33 7.03 35.68 35.54
CA ALA A 33 6.65 34.28 35.35
C ALA A 33 5.19 34.11 34.89
N VAL A 34 4.29 34.99 35.34
CA VAL A 34 2.90 35.05 34.87
C VAL A 34 2.83 35.61 33.44
N LEU A 35 3.55 36.70 33.12
CA LEU A 35 3.60 37.27 31.77
C LEU A 35 4.16 36.29 30.73
N ASP A 36 5.21 35.53 31.06
CA ASP A 36 5.78 34.51 30.19
C ASP A 36 4.75 33.40 29.85
N LYS A 37 3.94 32.98 30.85
CA LYS A 37 2.83 32.04 30.62
C LYS A 37 1.69 32.67 29.80
N VAL A 38 1.33 33.93 30.04
CA VAL A 38 0.32 34.65 29.24
C VAL A 38 0.75 34.73 27.78
N GLN A 39 2.00 35.14 27.51
CA GLN A 39 2.55 35.24 26.16
C GLN A 39 2.62 33.86 25.48
N LYS A 40 2.97 32.79 26.21
CA LYS A 40 2.96 31.41 25.70
C LYS A 40 1.55 30.94 25.30
N TRP A 41 0.53 31.27 26.09
CA TRP A 41 -0.84 30.81 25.86
C TRP A 41 -1.62 31.63 24.84
N ALA A 42 -1.54 32.97 24.90
CA ALA A 42 -2.31 33.89 24.07
C ALA A 42 -1.54 34.40 22.84
N GLY A 43 -0.20 34.45 22.90
CA GLY A 43 0.62 35.09 21.86
C GLY A 43 0.28 36.57 21.71
N GLU A 44 0.28 37.08 20.49
CA GLU A 44 -0.08 38.47 20.19
C GLU A 44 -1.60 38.72 20.03
N GLN A 45 -2.44 37.75 20.43
CA GLN A 45 -3.90 37.78 20.22
C GLN A 45 -4.59 38.68 21.28
N PRO A 46 -5.13 39.88 20.94
CA PRO A 46 -5.53 40.86 21.94
C PRO A 46 -6.74 40.47 22.80
N LEU A 47 -7.71 39.74 22.22
CA LEU A 47 -8.92 39.29 22.90
C LEU A 47 -8.61 38.17 23.89
N ILE A 48 -7.82 37.19 23.47
CA ILE A 48 -7.41 36.06 24.31
C ILE A 48 -6.47 36.54 25.43
N THR A 49 -5.55 37.47 25.15
CA THR A 49 -4.72 38.12 26.17
C THR A 49 -5.59 38.87 27.19
N ALA A 50 -6.48 39.76 26.74
CA ALA A 50 -7.32 40.55 27.65
C ALA A 50 -8.22 39.66 28.54
N LEU A 51 -8.80 38.60 27.95
CA LEU A 51 -9.58 37.60 28.67
C LEU A 51 -8.73 36.88 29.73
N LEU A 52 -7.54 36.41 29.36
CA LEU A 52 -6.66 35.66 30.26
C LEU A 52 -6.14 36.55 31.40
N CYS A 53 -5.65 37.75 31.09
CA CYS A 53 -5.24 38.76 32.07
C CYS A 53 -6.37 39.07 33.07
N GLY A 54 -7.61 39.27 32.59
CA GLY A 54 -8.77 39.50 33.45
C GLY A 54 -9.07 38.31 34.38
N ARG A 55 -8.96 37.07 33.90
CA ARG A 55 -9.14 35.87 34.75
C ARG A 55 -8.02 35.67 35.78
N ILE A 56 -6.79 36.09 35.46
CA ILE A 56 -5.66 36.03 36.40
C ILE A 56 -5.85 37.05 37.53
N LEU A 57 -6.22 38.30 37.22
CA LEU A 57 -6.45 39.33 38.24
C LEU A 57 -7.54 38.92 39.25
N THR A 58 -8.60 38.21 38.81
CA THR A 58 -9.62 37.67 39.73
C THR A 58 -9.12 36.57 40.69
N GLN A 59 -7.84 36.19 40.61
CA GLN A 59 -7.20 35.17 41.46
C GLN A 59 -5.75 35.53 41.83
N ALA A 60 -5.37 36.82 41.78
CA ALA A 60 -4.01 37.27 42.10
C ALA A 60 -3.64 36.99 43.57
N ASP A 61 -4.64 36.93 44.46
CA ASP A 61 -4.56 36.53 45.87
C ASP A 61 -3.90 35.17 46.12
N LYS A 62 -3.84 34.31 45.09
CA LYS A 62 -3.33 32.94 45.15
C LYS A 62 -1.91 32.80 44.60
N ILE A 63 -1.28 33.89 44.16
CA ILE A 63 0.01 33.88 43.48
C ILE A 63 1.10 34.43 44.41
N ALA A 64 1.51 33.62 45.40
CA ALA A 64 2.45 34.03 46.45
C ALA A 64 3.92 33.78 46.09
N ASN A 65 4.21 32.94 45.09
CA ASN A 65 5.56 32.70 44.57
C ASN A 65 5.57 32.34 43.07
N GLU A 66 6.76 32.32 42.46
CA GLU A 66 6.96 32.09 41.02
C GLU A 66 6.34 30.76 40.50
N LYS A 67 6.21 29.72 41.35
CA LYS A 67 5.57 28.45 40.97
C LYS A 67 4.04 28.55 40.90
N ASP A 68 3.44 29.46 41.65
CA ASP A 68 1.98 29.63 41.68
C ASP A 68 1.46 30.21 40.36
N ALA A 69 2.34 30.72 39.50
CA ALA A 69 2.04 31.09 38.11
C ALA A 69 1.45 29.92 37.29
N ASP A 70 1.63 28.65 37.70
CA ASP A 70 0.91 27.49 37.13
C ASP A 70 -0.63 27.62 37.22
N ILE A 71 -1.16 28.54 38.04
CA ILE A 71 -2.57 28.93 38.03
C ILE A 71 -3.04 29.42 36.64
N VAL A 72 -2.14 30.03 35.84
CA VAL A 72 -2.44 30.46 34.46
C VAL A 72 -2.82 29.26 33.60
N ASP A 73 -2.05 28.17 33.68
CA ASP A 73 -2.32 26.93 32.95
C ASP A 73 -3.65 26.32 33.40
N ALA A 74 -3.92 26.34 34.72
CA ALA A 74 -5.18 25.85 35.27
C ALA A 74 -6.40 26.70 34.87
N ILE A 75 -6.25 28.02 34.72
CA ILE A 75 -7.28 28.93 34.20
C ILE A 75 -7.57 28.60 32.73
N VAL A 76 -6.53 28.55 31.89
CA VAL A 76 -6.68 28.27 30.45
C VAL A 76 -7.36 26.92 30.21
N GLN A 77 -6.89 25.86 30.86
CA GLN A 77 -7.48 24.52 30.72
C GLN A 77 -8.94 24.47 31.17
N LYS A 78 -9.26 25.01 32.35
CA LYS A 78 -10.61 24.87 32.95
C LYS A 78 -11.64 25.85 32.38
N GLN A 79 -11.24 27.05 31.96
CA GLN A 79 -12.15 28.15 31.61
C GLN A 79 -12.14 28.50 30.11
N ILE A 80 -11.10 28.13 29.36
CA ILE A 80 -11.00 28.37 27.92
C ILE A 80 -11.14 27.04 27.17
N ILE A 81 -10.20 26.11 27.32
CA ILE A 81 -10.09 24.93 26.45
C ILE A 81 -11.22 23.91 26.68
N ARG A 82 -11.48 23.51 27.94
CA ARG A 82 -12.39 22.39 28.28
C ARG A 82 -13.84 22.52 27.75
N ASN A 83 -14.30 23.74 27.47
CA ASN A 83 -15.64 24.01 26.96
C ASN A 83 -15.61 25.17 25.96
N TRP A 84 -14.59 25.20 25.09
CA TRP A 84 -14.30 26.36 24.25
C TRP A 84 -15.49 26.78 23.37
N GLU A 85 -16.24 25.81 22.83
CA GLU A 85 -17.45 26.00 22.01
C GLU A 85 -18.57 26.81 22.71
N LYS A 86 -18.51 26.98 24.04
CA LYS A 86 -19.50 27.68 24.88
C LYS A 86 -18.85 28.52 25.99
N GLY A 87 -17.54 28.77 25.87
CA GLY A 87 -16.74 29.51 26.83
C GLY A 87 -16.70 31.01 26.51
N ALA A 88 -15.99 31.79 27.33
CA ALA A 88 -15.85 33.24 27.13
C ALA A 88 -15.02 33.63 25.88
N ALA A 89 -14.48 32.65 25.15
CA ALA A 89 -13.76 32.81 23.89
C ALA A 89 -14.47 32.11 22.70
N ALA A 90 -15.73 31.65 22.88
CA ALA A 90 -16.45 30.83 21.90
C ALA A 90 -16.54 31.50 20.53
N ASP A 91 -17.12 32.70 20.46
CA ASP A 91 -17.37 33.44 19.21
C ASP A 91 -16.11 33.54 18.35
N HIS A 92 -14.98 33.92 18.95
CA HIS A 92 -13.70 34.07 18.26
C HIS A 92 -13.14 32.74 17.73
N LEU A 93 -13.21 31.68 18.52
CA LEU A 93 -12.73 30.36 18.10
C LEU A 93 -13.69 29.71 17.08
N GLN A 94 -14.98 30.01 17.16
CA GLN A 94 -15.99 29.58 16.20
C GLN A 94 -15.84 30.32 14.87
N GLU A 95 -15.46 31.59 14.86
CA GLU A 95 -15.12 32.33 13.63
C GLU A 95 -13.94 31.66 12.88
N ILE A 96 -12.86 31.30 13.59
CA ILE A 96 -11.75 30.52 13.02
C ILE A 96 -12.25 29.16 12.49
N GLN A 97 -13.02 28.40 13.30
CA GLN A 97 -13.60 27.12 12.86
C GLN A 97 -14.44 27.27 11.58
N THR A 98 -15.30 28.28 11.50
CA THR A 98 -16.16 28.53 10.34
C THR A 98 -15.34 28.88 9.11
N ALA A 99 -14.31 29.72 9.23
CA ALA A 99 -13.41 30.05 8.13
C ALA A 99 -12.66 28.83 7.58
N LEU A 100 -12.17 27.93 8.45
CA LEU A 100 -11.53 26.68 8.04
C LEU A 100 -12.50 25.72 7.33
N LEU A 101 -13.71 25.55 7.88
CA LEU A 101 -14.67 24.54 7.41
C LEU A 101 -15.46 24.98 6.17
N ALA A 102 -15.61 26.28 5.92
CA ALA A 102 -16.29 26.82 4.74
C ALA A 102 -15.41 26.92 3.48
N TYR A 103 -14.12 26.62 3.58
CA TYR A 103 -13.18 26.74 2.46
C TYR A 103 -13.39 25.65 1.39
N GLY A 104 -13.37 26.02 0.11
CA GLY A 104 -13.65 25.11 -1.00
C GLY A 104 -12.69 23.91 -1.12
N ALA A 105 -11.44 24.06 -0.66
CA ALA A 105 -10.47 22.97 -0.52
C ALA A 105 -10.11 22.73 0.96
N ARG A 106 -11.13 22.72 1.84
CA ARG A 106 -11.07 22.44 3.29
C ARG A 106 -10.08 21.33 3.65
N ASP A 107 -10.10 20.24 2.88
CA ASP A 107 -9.35 19.04 3.21
C ASP A 107 -7.84 19.29 3.02
N SER A 108 -7.43 19.93 1.92
CA SER A 108 -6.04 20.37 1.70
C SER A 108 -5.57 21.42 2.73
N LEU A 109 -6.45 22.34 3.13
CA LEU A 109 -6.20 23.36 4.15
C LEU A 109 -5.92 22.73 5.53
N LEU A 110 -6.73 21.75 5.93
CA LEU A 110 -6.58 21.05 7.21
C LEU A 110 -5.38 20.09 7.22
N ILE A 111 -5.04 19.47 6.08
CA ILE A 111 -3.78 18.72 5.90
C ILE A 111 -2.56 19.65 6.08
N LEU A 112 -2.57 20.83 5.46
CA LEU A 112 -1.51 21.83 5.63
C LEU A 112 -1.37 22.28 7.09
N TYR A 113 -2.48 22.55 7.78
CA TYR A 113 -2.46 22.95 9.18
C TYR A 113 -1.99 21.79 10.10
N LEU A 114 -2.35 20.54 9.80
CA LEU A 114 -1.77 19.37 10.46
C LEU A 114 -0.25 19.29 10.26
N GLN A 115 0.26 19.54 9.06
CA GLN A 115 1.71 19.55 8.81
C GLN A 115 2.41 20.60 9.68
N ILE A 116 1.80 21.77 9.91
CA ILE A 116 2.33 22.80 10.83
C ILE A 116 2.35 22.26 12.27
N LEU A 117 1.25 21.67 12.76
CA LEU A 117 1.20 21.04 14.10
C LEU A 117 2.20 19.90 14.28
N GLN A 118 2.43 19.08 13.25
CA GLN A 118 3.35 17.93 13.30
C GLN A 118 4.83 18.32 13.17
N ARG A 119 5.14 19.46 12.55
CA ARG A 119 6.51 19.92 12.24
C ARG A 119 6.95 21.12 13.08
N GLY A 120 6.04 21.74 13.84
CA GLY A 120 6.23 23.02 14.52
C GLY A 120 6.03 24.21 13.58
N ASP A 121 6.57 24.12 12.36
CA ASP A 121 6.42 25.09 11.30
C ASP A 121 6.49 24.46 9.88
N VAL A 122 6.13 25.22 8.85
CA VAL A 122 6.40 24.89 7.43
C VAL A 122 6.89 26.11 6.63
N PRO A 123 7.66 25.94 5.53
CA PRO A 123 8.04 27.06 4.67
C PRO A 123 6.83 27.76 4.01
N SER A 124 6.85 29.09 3.99
CA SER A 124 5.89 29.89 3.25
C SER A 124 6.12 29.76 1.74
N ARG A 125 5.09 29.32 1.02
CA ARG A 125 5.00 29.17 -0.44
C ARG A 125 3.87 30.01 -1.06
N GLN A 126 3.14 30.78 -0.26
CA GLN A 126 2.05 31.68 -0.70
C GLN A 126 0.91 30.98 -1.45
N SER A 127 0.52 29.77 -1.02
CA SER A 127 -0.69 29.12 -1.55
C SER A 127 -1.97 29.78 -1.02
N PRO A 128 -3.13 29.58 -1.66
CA PRO A 128 -4.42 30.05 -1.14
C PRO A 128 -4.72 29.54 0.28
N GLU A 129 -4.36 28.29 0.58
CA GLU A 129 -4.52 27.65 1.90
C GLU A 129 -3.65 28.36 2.94
N GLN A 130 -2.38 28.62 2.61
CA GLN A 130 -1.47 29.37 3.49
C GLN A 130 -1.97 30.80 3.75
N THR A 131 -2.60 31.41 2.76
CA THR A 131 -3.19 32.74 2.86
C THR A 131 -4.37 32.73 3.83
N LEU A 132 -5.29 31.76 3.70
CA LEU A 132 -6.42 31.62 4.62
C LEU A 132 -6.02 31.27 6.06
N LEU A 133 -4.98 30.45 6.26
CA LEU A 133 -4.45 30.17 7.61
C LEU A 133 -3.85 31.43 8.27
N LEU A 134 -3.25 32.34 7.48
CA LEU A 134 -2.77 33.64 7.95
C LEU A 134 -3.91 34.63 8.21
N ASP A 135 -4.88 34.73 7.30
CA ASP A 135 -6.01 35.68 7.41
C ASP A 135 -6.97 35.33 8.56
N SER A 136 -7.15 34.05 8.86
CA SER A 136 -7.84 33.59 10.09
C SER A 136 -7.04 33.84 11.38
N GLY A 137 -5.78 34.25 11.28
CA GLY A 137 -4.86 34.45 12.40
C GLY A 137 -4.42 33.17 13.11
N LEU A 138 -4.86 31.99 12.66
CA LEU A 138 -4.55 30.69 13.27
C LEU A 138 -3.04 30.38 13.24
N VAL A 139 -2.38 30.78 12.15
CA VAL A 139 -0.92 30.72 12.01
C VAL A 139 -0.35 32.12 11.80
N THR A 140 0.92 32.29 12.13
CA THR A 140 1.68 33.52 11.92
C THR A 140 2.94 33.24 11.10
N LEU A 141 3.43 34.26 10.40
CA LEU A 141 4.62 34.19 9.55
C LEU A 141 5.86 34.69 10.32
N ASP A 142 6.82 33.81 10.53
CA ASP A 142 8.07 34.09 11.24
C ASP A 142 9.26 33.61 10.41
N HIS A 143 10.19 34.50 10.06
CA HIS A 143 11.37 34.22 9.22
C HIS A 143 11.06 33.37 7.95
N HIS A 144 10.00 33.74 7.22
CA HIS A 144 9.46 33.03 6.04
C HIS A 144 8.87 31.61 6.30
N ARG A 145 8.54 31.27 7.56
CA ARG A 145 7.94 30.00 7.96
C ARG A 145 6.63 30.24 8.71
N LEU A 146 5.63 29.38 8.49
CA LEU A 146 4.32 29.45 9.11
C LEU A 146 4.29 28.57 10.35
N LYS A 147 3.94 29.13 11.50
CA LYS A 147 3.81 28.44 12.80
C LYS A 147 2.47 28.77 13.45
N VAL A 148 1.92 27.90 14.29
CA VAL A 148 0.66 28.19 15.01
C VAL A 148 0.84 29.42 15.92
N THR A 149 -0.13 30.33 15.92
CA THR A 149 0.02 31.67 16.53
C THR A 149 0.17 31.62 18.06
N ASN A 150 -0.50 30.69 18.76
CA ASN A 150 -0.40 30.54 20.21
C ASN A 150 -0.75 29.10 20.67
N ALA A 151 -0.49 28.79 21.95
CA ALA A 151 -0.72 27.45 22.49
C ALA A 151 -2.20 27.13 22.78
N ILE A 152 -3.10 28.12 22.89
CA ILE A 152 -4.55 27.87 22.99
C ILE A 152 -5.07 27.31 21.66
N TYR A 153 -4.72 27.93 20.54
CA TYR A 153 -5.11 27.47 19.21
C TYR A 153 -4.60 26.06 18.92
N ALA A 154 -3.35 25.75 19.27
CA ALA A 154 -2.75 24.43 19.08
C ALA A 154 -3.42 23.31 19.93
N GLN A 155 -4.25 23.65 20.93
CA GLN A 155 -4.99 22.70 21.77
C GLN A 155 -6.52 22.73 21.54
N VAL A 156 -7.05 23.80 20.94
CA VAL A 156 -8.45 23.88 20.48
C VAL A 156 -8.60 23.25 19.09
N PHE A 157 -7.71 23.62 18.18
CA PHE A 157 -7.55 23.02 16.85
C PHE A 157 -6.34 22.08 16.90
N ASP A 158 -6.42 21.07 17.76
CA ASP A 158 -5.40 20.04 17.92
C ASP A 158 -5.52 18.95 16.84
N LYS A 159 -4.69 17.90 16.93
CA LYS A 159 -4.83 16.73 16.06
C LYS A 159 -6.21 16.08 16.20
N PHE A 160 -6.72 15.87 17.41
CA PHE A 160 -8.02 15.22 17.60
C PHE A 160 -9.18 16.03 17.00
N TRP A 161 -9.12 17.37 17.05
CA TRP A 161 -10.06 18.23 16.33
C TRP A 161 -9.96 18.04 14.81
N ILE A 162 -8.74 17.99 14.24
CA ILE A 162 -8.54 17.72 12.81
C ILE A 162 -9.07 16.34 12.41
N GLU A 163 -8.76 15.28 13.17
CA GLU A 163 -9.25 13.91 12.92
C GLU A 163 -10.79 13.83 12.92
N ARG A 164 -11.48 14.71 13.66
CA ARG A 164 -12.95 14.83 13.61
C ARG A 164 -13.49 15.52 12.34
N GLN A 165 -12.67 16.30 11.63
CA GLN A 165 -13.05 16.97 10.37
C GLN A 165 -12.57 16.18 9.13
N LEU A 166 -11.40 15.54 9.27
CA LEU A 166 -10.68 14.71 8.31
C LEU A 166 -10.22 13.41 9.00
N PRO A 167 -11.09 12.41 9.10
CA PRO A 167 -10.70 11.15 9.71
C PRO A 167 -9.69 10.38 8.86
N GLY A 168 -8.77 9.66 9.49
CA GLY A 168 -7.64 8.97 8.85
C GLY A 168 -6.36 9.79 8.81
N ILE A 169 -6.43 11.11 8.96
CA ILE A 169 -5.38 12.03 8.48
C ILE A 169 -4.22 12.27 9.45
N THR A 170 -4.44 12.11 10.77
CA THR A 170 -3.48 12.66 11.76
C THR A 170 -2.22 11.84 11.97
N LYS A 171 -2.15 10.64 11.39
CA LYS A 171 -0.98 9.76 11.43
C LYS A 171 0.24 10.44 10.80
N PRO A 172 1.39 10.53 11.49
CA PRO A 172 2.57 11.21 10.99
C PRO A 172 3.40 10.26 10.12
N VAL A 173 2.95 9.98 8.89
CA VAL A 173 3.70 9.11 7.97
C VAL A 173 5.06 9.75 7.64
N LYS A 174 6.12 9.16 8.17
CA LYS A 174 7.50 9.62 8.01
C LYS A 174 8.39 8.48 7.52
N ILE A 175 8.15 8.02 6.30
CA ILE A 175 9.20 7.31 5.58
C ILE A 175 10.26 8.33 5.17
N THR A 176 11.42 8.24 5.81
CA THR A 176 12.56 9.08 5.44
C THR A 176 13.19 8.45 4.21
N ARG A 177 12.81 8.92 3.02
CA ARG A 177 13.47 8.51 1.77
C ARG A 177 14.96 8.78 1.91
N THR A 178 15.76 7.71 2.01
CA THR A 178 17.21 7.81 2.00
C THR A 178 17.61 8.50 0.69
N ALA A 179 18.49 9.50 0.77
CA ALA A 179 18.83 10.27 -0.42
C ALA A 179 19.52 9.35 -1.42
N SER A 180 18.85 9.08 -2.55
CA SER A 180 19.35 8.33 -3.71
C SER A 180 20.78 8.75 -4.02
N GLY A 181 21.72 7.88 -3.63
CA GLY A 181 23.06 8.29 -3.26
C GLY A 181 23.92 8.70 -4.44
N GLY A 182 23.91 9.98 -4.79
CA GLY A 182 24.72 10.59 -5.85
C GLY A 182 26.22 10.53 -5.60
N LYS A 183 26.80 9.32 -5.60
CA LYS A 183 28.23 9.05 -5.68
C LYS A 183 28.50 8.35 -7.01
N ARG A 184 29.60 8.75 -7.66
CA ARG A 184 30.02 8.25 -8.98
C ARG A 184 30.06 6.73 -9.01
N ALA A 185 29.80 6.16 -10.19
CA ALA A 185 30.09 4.76 -10.50
C ALA A 185 31.58 4.43 -10.29
N THR A 186 31.94 4.01 -9.09
CA THR A 186 33.14 3.23 -8.82
C THR A 186 32.84 1.78 -9.20
N GLN A 187 33.71 1.17 -10.01
CA GLN A 187 33.50 -0.14 -10.61
C GLN A 187 33.11 -1.19 -9.56
N ASN A 188 31.93 -1.78 -9.70
CA ASN A 188 31.45 -2.85 -8.82
C ASN A 188 32.22 -4.16 -9.13
N PRO A 189 33.02 -4.71 -8.19
CA PRO A 189 33.80 -5.93 -8.42
C PRO A 189 33.01 -7.22 -8.15
N LEU A 190 31.72 -7.13 -7.80
CA LEU A 190 30.89 -8.26 -7.36
C LEU A 190 29.81 -8.68 -8.37
N LYS A 191 30.13 -8.74 -9.67
CA LYS A 191 29.35 -9.52 -10.66
C LYS A 191 29.62 -11.05 -10.62
N ARG A 192 30.04 -11.57 -9.47
CA ARG A 192 30.27 -13.02 -9.19
C ARG A 192 29.99 -13.36 -7.72
N ALA A 193 28.71 -13.35 -7.34
CA ALA A 193 28.26 -13.81 -6.02
C ALA A 193 26.85 -14.48 -6.01
N TYR A 194 26.22 -14.71 -7.17
CA TYR A 194 24.93 -15.40 -7.26
C TYR A 194 25.11 -16.92 -7.38
N LEU A 195 25.40 -17.57 -6.24
CA LEU A 195 25.19 -19.00 -6.00
C LEU A 195 24.82 -19.20 -4.53
N SER A 196 23.58 -19.59 -4.26
CA SER A 196 23.08 -19.85 -2.89
C SER A 196 23.59 -21.19 -2.32
N PRO A 197 23.65 -21.38 -0.98
CA PRO A 197 24.39 -22.48 -0.34
C PRO A 197 23.85 -23.92 -0.50
N TRP A 198 22.88 -24.18 -1.38
CA TRP A 198 22.21 -25.49 -1.55
C TRP A 198 23.05 -26.55 -2.30
N LEU A 199 24.37 -26.55 -2.09
CA LEU A 199 25.33 -27.50 -2.68
C LEU A 199 26.37 -27.96 -1.64
N GLN A 200 26.15 -29.15 -1.08
CA GLN A 200 27.13 -29.90 -0.28
C GLN A 200 27.10 -31.38 -0.69
N PRO A 201 27.96 -31.82 -1.63
CA PRO A 201 28.22 -33.25 -1.82
C PRO A 201 29.00 -33.82 -0.61
N PRO A 202 28.90 -35.13 -0.32
CA PRO A 202 29.53 -35.72 0.87
C PRO A 202 31.06 -35.65 0.83
N ALA A 203 31.67 -35.57 2.02
CA ALA A 203 33.07 -35.23 2.19
C ALA A 203 34.06 -36.25 1.61
N VAL A 204 35.11 -35.75 0.95
CA VAL A 204 36.38 -36.46 0.71
C VAL A 204 37.49 -35.66 1.39
N GLN A 205 38.38 -36.36 2.10
CA GLN A 205 39.35 -35.72 2.99
C GLN A 205 40.56 -35.13 2.26
N THR A 206 40.87 -33.88 2.61
CA THR A 206 42.20 -33.24 2.68
C THR A 206 43.39 -33.87 1.93
N THR A 207 44.03 -33.06 1.09
CA THR A 207 45.50 -32.96 1.12
C THR A 207 45.93 -31.52 0.87
N GLN A 208 47.10 -31.12 1.36
CA GLN A 208 47.53 -29.71 1.42
C GLN A 208 48.48 -29.31 0.29
N SER A 209 48.67 -27.99 0.16
CA SER A 209 49.96 -27.31 -0.11
C SER A 209 50.43 -26.98 -1.54
N ILE A 210 50.68 -25.66 -1.70
CA ILE A 210 51.93 -25.05 -2.22
C ILE A 210 52.13 -24.91 -3.76
N LEU A 211 51.81 -23.69 -4.23
CA LEU A 211 52.67 -22.71 -4.96
C LEU A 211 53.42 -23.06 -6.28
N ILE A 212 53.36 -22.08 -7.21
CA ILE A 212 54.28 -21.81 -8.34
C ILE A 212 54.22 -22.83 -9.51
N GLY A 213 54.25 -22.46 -10.79
CA GLY A 213 54.20 -21.14 -11.44
C GLY A 213 54.83 -21.13 -12.86
N CYS A 214 54.56 -20.06 -13.62
CA CYS A 214 55.25 -19.65 -14.88
C CYS A 214 55.17 -20.54 -16.16
N GLY A 215 54.67 -19.90 -17.24
CA GLY A 215 55.19 -20.06 -18.62
C GLY A 215 54.50 -21.06 -19.57
N VAL A 216 54.57 -20.99 -20.91
CA VAL A 216 54.67 -19.90 -21.95
C VAL A 216 54.99 -20.57 -23.32
N LEU A 217 54.57 -20.00 -24.46
CA LEU A 217 54.76 -20.46 -25.87
C LEU A 217 53.95 -21.71 -26.31
N LEU A 218 53.83 -22.04 -27.62
CA LEU A 218 53.29 -21.32 -28.81
C LEU A 218 53.24 -22.31 -30.01
N LEU A 219 52.26 -22.13 -30.92
CA LEU A 219 52.23 -22.46 -32.38
C LEU A 219 53.03 -23.67 -32.98
N THR A 220 52.34 -24.57 -33.70
CA THR A 220 52.41 -24.76 -35.20
C THR A 220 51.54 -25.97 -35.65
N ALA A 221 51.51 -26.34 -36.94
CA ALA A 221 50.40 -27.10 -37.56
C ALA A 221 50.75 -28.21 -38.59
N ALA A 222 49.79 -29.13 -38.75
CA ALA A 222 49.33 -29.87 -39.95
C ALA A 222 50.25 -30.76 -40.81
N VAL A 223 49.99 -32.09 -40.76
CA VAL A 223 50.28 -33.19 -41.72
C VAL A 223 49.20 -34.28 -41.46
N ALA A 224 48.60 -35.09 -42.35
CA ALA A 224 48.73 -35.38 -43.80
C ALA A 224 47.34 -35.70 -44.44
N TRP A 225 47.29 -36.21 -45.69
CA TRP A 225 46.08 -36.72 -46.38
C TRP A 225 46.41 -37.96 -47.27
N VAL A 226 45.38 -38.74 -47.66
CA VAL A 226 45.37 -39.91 -48.60
C VAL A 226 46.06 -41.23 -48.20
N ILE A 227 45.24 -42.25 -47.90
CA ILE A 227 45.17 -43.53 -48.65
C ILE A 227 43.67 -43.84 -48.80
N HIS A 228 43.04 -43.41 -49.90
CA HIS A 228 42.70 -44.20 -51.11
C HIS A 228 41.28 -44.84 -51.04
N ARG A 229 40.53 -44.79 -52.13
CA ARG A 229 39.08 -45.08 -52.19
C ARG A 229 38.74 -45.94 -53.41
N ALA A 230 37.70 -46.78 -53.24
CA ALA A 230 36.94 -47.54 -54.25
C ALA A 230 37.40 -48.98 -54.54
N GLN A 231 36.47 -49.93 -54.34
CA GLN A 231 35.95 -50.85 -55.38
C GLN A 231 34.78 -51.69 -54.81
N ASN A 232 33.65 -51.71 -55.54
CA ASN A 232 32.55 -52.70 -55.44
C ASN A 232 32.75 -53.71 -56.57
N PRO A 233 32.33 -55.01 -56.50
CA PRO A 233 30.90 -55.34 -56.73
C PRO A 233 30.34 -56.72 -56.24
N GLN A 234 29.03 -56.94 -56.45
CA GLN A 234 28.28 -58.23 -56.53
C GLN A 234 28.11 -59.09 -55.24
N ALA A 235 27.11 -59.99 -55.07
CA ALA A 235 25.75 -60.16 -55.65
C ALA A 235 24.92 -61.24 -54.88
N GLY A 236 23.59 -61.32 -55.12
CA GLY A 236 22.64 -62.35 -54.60
C GLY A 236 21.69 -61.81 -53.51
N ALA A 237 20.36 -61.69 -53.67
CA ALA A 237 19.30 -62.70 -53.97
C ALA A 237 19.04 -63.67 -52.80
N TRP A 238 17.81 -63.98 -52.37
CA TRP A 238 16.45 -63.87 -52.96
C TRP A 238 15.48 -63.11 -51.99
N ASN A 239 14.13 -63.09 -52.03
CA ASN A 239 13.11 -63.83 -52.81
C ASN A 239 11.74 -63.07 -52.91
N LEU A 240 10.74 -63.74 -53.51
CA LEU A 240 9.35 -63.38 -53.83
C LEU A 240 8.35 -63.49 -52.65
N GLY A 241 7.13 -62.91 -52.70
CA GLY A 241 6.58 -62.03 -53.75
C GLY A 241 5.06 -61.68 -53.69
N THR A 242 4.65 -60.94 -54.72
CA THR A 242 3.35 -60.66 -55.42
C THR A 242 2.03 -61.39 -55.05
N PRO A 243 0.82 -60.95 -55.49
CA PRO A 243 0.49 -59.94 -56.53
C PRO A 243 -0.45 -58.78 -56.07
N ALA A 244 -0.62 -57.63 -56.74
CA ALA A 244 -0.48 -57.17 -58.13
C ALA A 244 -1.72 -57.38 -59.05
N VAL A 245 -2.31 -56.27 -59.51
CA VAL A 245 -3.09 -56.15 -60.75
C VAL A 245 -2.56 -54.90 -61.47
N ILE A 246 -2.40 -55.00 -62.80
CA ILE A 246 -1.76 -54.00 -63.66
C ILE A 246 -2.78 -53.56 -64.73
N ASN A 247 -2.69 -52.29 -65.13
CA ASN A 247 -2.77 -51.76 -66.50
C ASN A 247 -2.26 -50.31 -66.39
N ASP A 248 -1.12 -49.95 -66.97
CA ASP A 248 -0.83 -49.78 -68.41
C ASP A 248 -1.65 -48.65 -69.06
N ALA A 249 -1.07 -47.72 -69.82
CA ALA A 249 0.31 -47.21 -69.91
C ALA A 249 0.28 -45.99 -70.85
N GLU A 250 0.92 -44.84 -70.54
CA GLU A 250 1.39 -43.94 -71.62
C GLU A 250 2.45 -42.89 -71.23
N ASN A 251 3.18 -42.49 -72.27
CA ASN A 251 4.41 -41.73 -72.33
C ASN A 251 4.43 -40.33 -71.67
N GLY A 252 5.38 -40.16 -70.74
CA GLY A 252 6.41 -39.11 -70.74
C GLY A 252 6.11 -37.69 -71.25
N ALA A 253 6.04 -36.74 -70.32
CA ALA A 253 6.40 -35.34 -70.54
C ALA A 253 7.10 -34.78 -69.28
N GLU A 254 8.09 -33.90 -69.45
CA GLU A 254 8.73 -33.22 -68.31
C GLU A 254 7.77 -32.19 -67.71
N GLN A 255 7.38 -32.37 -66.45
CA GLN A 255 6.78 -31.29 -65.66
C GLN A 255 7.80 -30.80 -64.63
N LYS A 256 8.22 -29.54 -64.78
CA LYS A 256 8.93 -28.82 -63.73
C LYS A 256 8.03 -28.71 -62.51
N GLN A 257 8.49 -29.26 -61.40
CA GLN A 257 7.88 -29.06 -60.09
C GLN A 257 7.81 -27.54 -59.82
N PRO A 258 6.62 -26.97 -59.56
CA PRO A 258 6.51 -25.55 -59.30
C PRO A 258 7.27 -25.22 -58.02
N ALA A 259 8.08 -24.16 -58.04
CA ALA A 259 8.75 -23.69 -56.84
C ALA A 259 7.69 -23.31 -55.80
N THR A 260 7.85 -23.81 -54.57
CA THR A 260 7.12 -23.30 -53.42
C THR A 260 7.44 -21.82 -53.28
N ALA A 261 6.46 -20.97 -53.55
CA ALA A 261 6.59 -19.55 -53.29
C ALA A 261 6.68 -19.37 -51.77
N GLU A 262 7.88 -19.04 -51.29
CA GLU A 262 8.06 -18.56 -49.93
C GLU A 262 7.17 -17.32 -49.76
N LEU A 263 6.24 -17.40 -48.81
CA LEU A 263 5.46 -16.22 -48.42
C LEU A 263 6.46 -15.15 -47.95
N PRO A 264 6.37 -13.90 -48.44
CA PRO A 264 7.30 -12.87 -48.03
C PRO A 264 7.20 -12.70 -46.52
N SER A 265 8.31 -12.88 -45.82
CA SER A 265 8.37 -12.74 -44.36
C SER A 265 7.82 -11.39 -43.95
N GLN A 266 6.75 -11.38 -43.15
CA GLN A 266 6.21 -10.14 -42.61
C GLN A 266 7.31 -9.46 -41.79
N ALA A 267 7.55 -8.19 -42.06
CA ALA A 267 8.51 -7.40 -41.30
C ALA A 267 7.99 -7.27 -39.87
N LEU A 268 8.65 -7.95 -38.93
CA LEU A 268 8.31 -7.88 -37.51
C LEU A 268 8.40 -6.44 -37.03
N THR A 269 7.39 -5.99 -36.28
CA THR A 269 7.41 -4.71 -35.58
C THR A 269 8.05 -4.92 -34.21
N PRO A 270 9.26 -4.37 -33.96
CA PRO A 270 9.88 -4.47 -32.65
C PRO A 270 9.21 -3.51 -31.66
N LEU A 271 8.89 -4.00 -30.47
CA LEU A 271 8.49 -3.20 -29.32
C LEU A 271 9.48 -3.46 -28.18
N THR A 272 9.90 -2.42 -27.48
CA THR A 272 10.68 -2.57 -26.23
C THR A 272 9.73 -2.60 -25.03
N LEU A 273 9.73 -3.72 -24.31
CA LEU A 273 8.96 -3.97 -23.10
C LEU A 273 9.92 -4.05 -21.91
N LEU A 274 9.74 -3.19 -20.90
CA LEU A 274 10.49 -3.30 -19.65
C LEU A 274 9.64 -3.89 -18.53
N GLY A 275 10.26 -4.76 -17.73
CA GLY A 275 9.72 -5.29 -16.49
C GLY A 275 10.86 -5.66 -15.56
N ASP A 276 10.65 -6.66 -14.71
CA ASP A 276 11.67 -7.27 -13.85
C ASP A 276 11.50 -8.80 -13.81
N THR A 277 12.22 -9.49 -12.94
CA THR A 277 12.18 -10.96 -12.82
C THR A 277 10.95 -11.52 -12.10
N PHE A 278 9.93 -10.71 -11.76
CA PHE A 278 8.70 -11.22 -11.14
C PHE A 278 8.01 -12.30 -12.00
N SER A 279 7.46 -13.32 -11.34
CA SER A 279 6.90 -14.51 -12.01
C SER A 279 5.59 -14.25 -12.75
N GLY A 280 4.82 -13.21 -12.37
CA GLY A 280 3.66 -12.77 -13.15
C GLY A 280 4.04 -12.31 -14.57
N TYR A 281 5.28 -11.87 -14.76
CA TYR A 281 5.80 -11.40 -16.04
C TYR A 281 6.43 -12.53 -16.89
N SER A 282 6.53 -13.77 -16.40
CA SER A 282 7.19 -14.90 -17.07
C SER A 282 6.64 -15.21 -18.47
N THR A 283 5.36 -14.96 -18.74
CA THR A 283 4.77 -15.15 -20.08
C THR A 283 5.52 -14.36 -21.16
N PHE A 284 6.02 -13.16 -20.87
CA PHE A 284 6.75 -12.33 -21.85
C PHE A 284 8.20 -12.77 -22.09
N ARG A 285 8.71 -13.71 -21.27
CA ARG A 285 10.05 -14.32 -21.41
C ARG A 285 9.99 -15.70 -22.07
N ASN A 286 8.82 -16.33 -22.14
CA ASN A 286 8.62 -17.64 -22.74
C ASN A 286 8.82 -17.65 -24.27
N GLY A 287 9.60 -18.63 -24.76
CA GLY A 287 9.97 -18.74 -26.18
C GLY A 287 8.80 -19.11 -27.11
N ASP A 288 7.84 -19.91 -26.63
CA ASP A 288 6.67 -20.30 -27.41
C ASP A 288 5.72 -19.10 -27.58
N PHE A 289 5.48 -18.34 -26.52
CA PHE A 289 4.70 -17.09 -26.56
C PHE A 289 5.36 -16.03 -27.46
N GLN A 290 6.69 -15.89 -27.39
CA GLN A 290 7.44 -15.03 -28.32
C GLN A 290 7.30 -15.49 -29.78
N SER A 291 7.08 -16.79 -30.04
CA SER A 291 6.80 -17.32 -31.39
C SER A 291 5.36 -17.00 -31.82
N VAL A 292 4.37 -17.16 -30.93
CA VAL A 292 2.96 -16.77 -31.16
C VAL A 292 2.81 -15.27 -31.48
N LEU A 293 3.69 -14.42 -30.94
CA LEU A 293 3.74 -13.00 -31.28
C LEU A 293 4.39 -12.73 -32.65
N GLN A 294 5.44 -13.49 -33.02
CA GLN A 294 6.05 -13.41 -34.35
C GLN A 294 5.09 -13.82 -35.47
N ASP A 295 4.23 -14.81 -35.23
CA ASP A 295 3.17 -15.24 -36.17
C ASP A 295 2.13 -14.13 -36.48
N VAL A 296 2.03 -13.09 -35.63
CA VAL A 296 1.24 -11.88 -35.89
C VAL A 296 2.09 -10.63 -36.13
N GLY A 297 3.37 -10.80 -36.48
CA GLY A 297 4.25 -9.71 -36.87
C GLY A 297 4.78 -8.84 -35.72
N ILE A 298 4.75 -9.33 -34.48
CA ILE A 298 5.22 -8.61 -33.29
C ILE A 298 6.52 -9.25 -32.77
N GLN A 299 7.52 -8.42 -32.44
CA GLN A 299 8.73 -8.86 -31.73
C GLN A 299 8.85 -8.10 -30.41
N ILE A 300 8.72 -8.80 -29.28
CA ILE A 300 8.89 -8.19 -27.95
C ILE A 300 10.35 -8.30 -27.51
N ASN A 301 11.06 -7.17 -27.54
CA ASN A 301 12.39 -7.05 -26.96
C ASN A 301 12.22 -6.78 -25.46
N TYR A 302 12.10 -7.86 -24.68
CA TYR A 302 12.04 -7.81 -23.22
C TYR A 302 13.37 -7.36 -22.62
N ALA A 303 13.34 -6.47 -21.62
CA ALA A 303 14.49 -6.18 -20.77
C ALA A 303 14.11 -6.04 -19.29
N ASP A 304 15.00 -6.55 -18.44
CA ASP A 304 14.96 -6.41 -16.98
C ASP A 304 15.46 -5.01 -16.58
N GLU A 305 14.63 -4.27 -15.86
CA GLU A 305 14.87 -2.93 -15.32
C GLU A 305 14.15 -2.79 -13.96
N PHE A 306 14.75 -3.38 -12.92
CA PHE A 306 14.19 -3.43 -11.57
C PHE A 306 13.88 -2.04 -10.96
N ASP A 307 14.62 -0.98 -11.32
CA ASP A 307 14.34 0.38 -10.84
C ASP A 307 13.08 0.94 -11.50
N GLN A 308 11.97 0.95 -10.76
CA GLN A 308 10.64 1.41 -11.22
C GLN A 308 10.66 2.87 -11.70
N GLY A 309 11.48 3.74 -11.08
CA GLY A 309 11.63 5.14 -11.49
C GLY A 309 12.40 5.27 -12.80
N LEU A 310 13.44 4.46 -13.00
CA LEU A 310 14.16 4.37 -14.27
C LEU A 310 13.27 3.75 -15.36
N ARG A 311 12.52 2.68 -15.05
CA ARG A 311 11.52 2.04 -15.95
C ARG A 311 10.50 3.07 -16.47
N ALA A 312 9.89 3.84 -15.57
CA ALA A 312 8.98 4.93 -15.89
C ALA A 312 9.64 6.07 -16.69
N GLN A 313 10.90 6.41 -16.36
CA GLN A 313 11.70 7.38 -17.11
C GLN A 313 12.02 6.90 -18.53
N GLN A 314 12.32 5.61 -18.73
CA GLN A 314 12.64 5.04 -20.04
C GLN A 314 11.43 5.05 -20.97
N LEU A 315 10.23 4.70 -20.49
CA LEU A 315 8.98 4.89 -21.24
C LEU A 315 8.80 6.37 -21.62
N SER A 316 8.95 7.27 -20.64
CA SER A 316 8.73 8.71 -20.81
C SER A 316 9.75 9.43 -21.71
N GLN A 317 10.88 8.78 -21.98
CA GLN A 317 11.90 9.21 -22.94
C GLN A 317 11.78 8.51 -24.31
N GLY A 318 10.82 7.59 -24.49
CA GLY A 318 10.66 6.80 -25.71
C GLY A 318 11.78 5.77 -25.93
N LYS A 319 12.45 5.33 -24.86
CA LYS A 319 13.39 4.18 -24.90
C LYS A 319 12.66 2.84 -24.79
N ALA A 320 11.49 2.85 -24.17
CA ALA A 320 10.54 1.74 -24.14
C ALA A 320 9.22 2.16 -24.80
N ASP A 321 8.49 1.19 -25.34
CA ASP A 321 7.15 1.37 -25.90
C ASP A 321 6.06 1.01 -24.89
N LEU A 322 6.36 0.00 -24.06
CA LEU A 322 5.54 -0.59 -23.02
C LEU A 322 6.38 -0.79 -21.75
N ILE A 323 5.75 -0.70 -20.58
CA ILE A 323 6.31 -1.18 -19.31
C ILE A 323 5.27 -1.97 -18.53
N MET A 324 5.74 -2.90 -17.69
CA MET A 324 4.94 -3.54 -16.64
C MET A 324 5.40 -3.02 -15.28
N THR A 325 4.45 -2.73 -14.39
CA THR A 325 4.69 -2.11 -13.09
C THR A 325 3.46 -2.28 -12.20
N THR A 326 3.61 -2.11 -10.89
CA THR A 326 2.48 -2.11 -9.96
C THR A 326 1.70 -0.79 -10.07
N LEU A 327 0.43 -0.81 -9.69
CA LEU A 327 -0.42 0.38 -9.76
C LEU A 327 0.08 1.53 -8.86
N ASP A 328 0.69 1.24 -7.71
CA ASP A 328 1.27 2.28 -6.84
C ASP A 328 2.50 2.93 -7.48
N GLN A 329 3.35 2.17 -8.17
CA GLN A 329 4.52 2.70 -8.85
C GLN A 329 4.14 3.49 -10.10
N PHE A 330 3.13 3.06 -10.87
CA PHE A 330 2.56 3.90 -11.93
C PHE A 330 2.09 5.28 -11.40
N LEU A 331 1.42 5.31 -10.24
CA LEU A 331 0.93 6.54 -9.62
C LEU A 331 2.05 7.38 -8.94
N GLN A 332 3.08 6.74 -8.38
CA GLN A 332 4.24 7.40 -7.76
C GLN A 332 5.17 8.03 -8.82
N GLN A 333 5.46 7.29 -9.89
CA GLN A 333 6.47 7.67 -10.89
C GLN A 333 5.89 8.48 -12.08
N GLN A 334 4.57 8.45 -12.29
CA GLN A 334 3.82 9.25 -13.28
C GLN A 334 4.40 9.22 -14.72
N PRO A 335 4.56 8.03 -15.34
CA PRO A 335 5.11 7.92 -16.69
C PRO A 335 4.19 8.51 -17.76
N LYS A 336 4.78 8.92 -18.90
CA LYS A 336 4.04 9.40 -20.09
C LYS A 336 3.40 8.26 -20.88
N GLY A 337 2.27 7.79 -20.38
CA GLY A 337 1.50 6.71 -20.98
C GLY A 337 0.21 6.43 -20.22
N LYS A 338 -0.50 5.39 -20.64
CA LYS A 338 -1.74 4.93 -20.01
C LYS A 338 -1.68 3.45 -19.69
N ILE A 339 -2.38 3.05 -18.63
CA ILE A 339 -2.70 1.65 -18.38
C ILE A 339 -3.58 1.14 -19.54
N VAL A 340 -3.13 0.06 -20.19
CA VAL A 340 -3.83 -0.60 -21.31
C VAL A 340 -4.25 -2.04 -20.98
N ALA A 341 -3.70 -2.63 -19.92
CA ALA A 341 -4.05 -3.98 -19.46
C ALA A 341 -3.86 -4.10 -17.95
N LEU A 342 -4.66 -4.99 -17.34
CA LEU A 342 -4.43 -5.52 -15.98
C LEU A 342 -3.82 -6.91 -16.12
N LEU A 343 -2.73 -7.19 -15.40
CA LEU A 343 -1.92 -8.39 -15.56
C LEU A 343 -2.30 -9.43 -14.51
N ASP A 344 -1.99 -9.14 -13.25
CA ASP A 344 -2.26 -10.03 -12.12
C ASP A 344 -2.50 -9.28 -10.79
N ARG A 345 -2.83 -10.04 -9.76
CA ARG A 345 -3.01 -9.62 -8.37
C ARG A 345 -2.22 -10.56 -7.47
N THR A 346 -1.57 -10.04 -6.44
CA THR A 346 -0.79 -10.88 -5.52
C THR A 346 -1.70 -11.57 -4.49
N LEU A 347 -1.72 -12.90 -4.44
CA LEU A 347 -2.49 -13.70 -3.47
C LEU A 347 -1.63 -14.30 -2.35
N GLY A 348 -0.93 -13.43 -1.63
CA GLY A 348 -0.21 -13.80 -0.39
C GLY A 348 1.23 -14.23 -0.60
N ALA A 349 1.78 -13.98 -1.79
CA ALA A 349 3.22 -14.01 -2.01
C ALA A 349 3.92 -12.92 -1.19
N ASP A 350 3.34 -11.72 -1.07
CA ASP A 350 3.73 -10.68 -0.10
C ASP A 350 3.05 -10.88 1.26
N ALA A 351 3.82 -10.74 2.35
CA ALA A 351 3.29 -10.84 3.70
C ALA A 351 4.07 -10.06 4.77
N VAL A 352 3.32 -9.64 5.79
CA VAL A 352 3.77 -9.01 7.02
C VAL A 352 4.01 -10.10 8.05
N VAL A 353 5.28 -10.29 8.44
CA VAL A 353 5.71 -11.36 9.34
C VAL A 353 6.16 -10.75 10.68
N LEU A 354 5.54 -11.21 11.78
CA LEU A 354 5.91 -10.83 13.14
C LEU A 354 7.11 -11.65 13.62
N ASN A 355 8.06 -11.02 14.30
CA ASN A 355 9.22 -11.72 14.87
C ASN A 355 8.88 -12.45 16.18
N THR A 356 8.11 -13.52 16.06
CA THR A 356 7.66 -14.34 17.19
C THR A 356 8.77 -15.19 17.82
N LYS A 357 9.95 -15.26 17.19
CA LYS A 357 11.16 -15.89 17.76
C LYS A 357 11.84 -14.97 18.77
N GLN A 358 11.97 -13.68 18.45
CA GLN A 358 12.54 -12.67 19.35
C GLN A 358 11.51 -12.17 20.37
N TYR A 359 10.23 -12.06 19.97
CA TYR A 359 9.13 -11.53 20.77
C TYR A 359 7.94 -12.50 20.78
N SER A 360 8.01 -13.52 21.62
CA SER A 360 7.04 -14.65 21.65
C SER A 360 5.60 -14.29 22.05
N THR A 361 5.34 -13.05 22.46
CA THR A 361 3.99 -12.51 22.72
C THR A 361 3.33 -11.87 21.50
N LEU A 362 4.04 -11.69 20.38
CA LEU A 362 3.48 -11.13 19.16
C LEU A 362 2.60 -12.14 18.44
N THR A 363 1.28 -11.96 18.46
CA THR A 363 0.34 -12.71 17.59
C THR A 363 -0.51 -11.78 16.72
N SER A 364 -0.66 -10.51 17.11
CA SER A 364 -1.48 -9.51 16.42
C SER A 364 -0.78 -8.14 16.29
N LEU A 365 -1.32 -7.25 15.44
CA LEU A 365 -0.93 -5.83 15.42
C LEU A 365 -1.32 -5.10 16.72
N LEU A 366 -2.21 -5.66 17.54
CA LEU A 366 -2.55 -5.14 18.87
C LEU A 366 -1.45 -5.46 19.90
N ASP A 367 -0.84 -6.65 19.84
CA ASP A 367 0.29 -7.02 20.70
C ASP A 367 1.57 -6.29 20.31
N LEU A 368 1.76 -6.08 19.01
CA LEU A 368 2.80 -5.22 18.45
C LEU A 368 2.74 -3.80 19.03
N ASN A 369 1.56 -3.19 19.09
CA ASN A 369 1.38 -1.87 19.72
C ASN A 369 1.78 -1.89 21.21
N LYS A 370 1.37 -2.91 21.98
CA LYS A 370 1.79 -3.06 23.39
C LYS A 370 3.31 -3.14 23.52
N LEU A 371 3.96 -3.92 22.65
CA LEU A 371 5.42 -4.05 22.61
C LEU A 371 6.12 -2.73 22.22
N VAL A 372 5.56 -1.96 21.29
CA VAL A 372 6.02 -0.61 20.91
C VAL A 372 5.98 0.34 22.11
N GLN A 373 4.89 0.38 22.87
CA GLN A 373 4.82 1.26 24.06
C GLN A 373 5.79 0.79 25.16
N GLN A 374 5.91 -0.52 25.40
CA GLN A 374 6.90 -1.07 26.34
C GLN A 374 8.36 -0.78 25.93
N ALA A 375 8.66 -0.72 24.63
CA ALA A 375 9.96 -0.28 24.14
C ALA A 375 10.17 1.22 24.41
N ARG A 376 9.16 2.06 24.17
CA ARG A 376 9.19 3.51 24.44
C ARG A 376 9.39 3.84 25.92
N GLU A 377 8.73 3.12 26.83
CA GLU A 377 8.95 3.23 28.29
C GLU A 377 10.43 2.97 28.68
N GLN A 378 11.12 2.13 27.92
CA GLN A 378 12.55 1.83 28.10
C GLN A 378 13.47 2.76 27.29
N ASN A 379 12.93 3.81 26.66
CA ASN A 379 13.62 4.69 25.70
C ASN A 379 14.32 3.91 24.55
N LYS A 380 13.69 2.83 24.10
CA LYS A 380 14.07 2.01 22.94
C LYS A 380 13.09 2.22 21.80
N LYS A 381 13.49 1.81 20.61
CA LYS A 381 12.65 1.77 19.41
C LYS A 381 12.81 0.42 18.72
N LEU A 382 11.71 -0.13 18.25
CA LEU A 382 11.69 -1.38 17.48
C LEU A 382 11.96 -1.06 16.01
N SER A 383 12.40 -2.03 15.22
CA SER A 383 12.66 -1.89 13.80
C SER A 383 11.64 -2.64 12.94
N ILE A 384 11.43 -2.15 11.71
CA ILE A 384 10.71 -2.84 10.63
C ILE A 384 11.63 -2.93 9.41
N ALA A 385 11.75 -4.13 8.83
CA ALA A 385 12.53 -4.36 7.61
C ALA A 385 11.60 -4.62 6.42
N TYR A 386 11.92 -4.07 5.24
CA TYR A 386 11.13 -4.26 4.02
C TYR A 386 11.96 -3.91 2.77
N ALA A 387 11.67 -4.55 1.64
CA ALA A 387 12.28 -4.19 0.34
C ALA A 387 11.69 -2.86 -0.17
N ASN A 388 12.55 -1.92 -0.58
CA ASN A 388 12.20 -0.54 -0.94
C ASN A 388 11.79 -0.38 -2.42
N ASP A 389 10.78 0.45 -2.70
CA ASP A 389 10.18 0.61 -4.05
C ASP A 389 9.65 -0.72 -4.65
N THR A 390 9.18 -1.63 -3.79
CA THR A 390 8.54 -2.92 -4.15
C THR A 390 7.15 -3.07 -3.51
N PRO A 391 6.35 -4.09 -3.88
CA PRO A 391 5.04 -4.35 -3.24
C PRO A 391 5.10 -4.49 -1.72
N SER A 392 6.22 -4.97 -1.17
CA SER A 392 6.41 -5.10 0.28
C SER A 392 6.50 -3.74 0.99
N GLU A 393 7.07 -2.71 0.36
CA GLU A 393 7.00 -1.34 0.89
C GLU A 393 5.57 -0.81 0.81
N TYR A 394 4.87 -1.03 -0.30
CA TYR A 394 3.48 -0.60 -0.43
C TYR A 394 2.56 -1.30 0.59
N LEU A 395 2.74 -2.59 0.87
CA LEU A 395 2.00 -3.30 1.92
C LEU A 395 2.26 -2.70 3.32
N ALA A 396 3.48 -2.21 3.59
CA ALA A 396 3.77 -1.45 4.81
C ALA A 396 3.00 -0.10 4.87
N LEU A 397 2.80 0.58 3.73
CA LEU A 397 1.92 1.76 3.64
C LEU A 397 0.45 1.42 3.85
N VAL A 398 -0.03 0.29 3.33
CA VAL A 398 -1.40 -0.19 3.54
C VAL A 398 -1.66 -0.42 5.02
N LEU A 399 -0.73 -1.04 5.75
CA LEU A 399 -0.84 -1.17 7.22
C LEU A 399 -1.00 0.20 7.90
N ASP A 400 -0.09 1.12 7.58
CA ASP A 400 -0.03 2.47 8.14
C ASP A 400 -1.31 3.28 7.87
N ALA A 401 -1.88 3.15 6.68
CA ALA A 401 -3.10 3.86 6.28
C ALA A 401 -4.41 3.16 6.72
N ARG A 402 -4.39 1.90 7.17
CA ARG A 402 -5.61 1.12 7.47
C ARG A 402 -5.78 0.67 8.92
N PHE A 403 -4.71 0.45 9.72
CA PHE A 403 -4.84 -0.12 11.08
C PHE A 403 -4.49 0.91 12.17
N ASP A 404 -5.41 1.24 13.08
CA ASP A 404 -5.24 2.39 14.01
C ASP A 404 -4.06 2.23 14.98
N THR A 405 -3.83 1.02 15.49
CA THR A 405 -2.72 0.69 16.39
C THR A 405 -1.37 0.53 15.72
N PHE A 406 -1.28 0.66 14.39
CA PHE A 406 -0.03 0.58 13.64
C PHE A 406 0.36 1.92 13.04
N ASN A 407 1.60 2.36 13.28
CA ASN A 407 2.16 3.59 12.72
C ASN A 407 3.64 3.37 12.39
N LEU A 408 4.06 3.59 11.13
CA LEU A 408 5.45 3.43 10.70
C LEU A 408 6.41 4.38 11.43
N SER A 409 5.92 5.55 11.88
CA SER A 409 6.67 6.49 12.73
C SER A 409 7.22 5.88 14.02
N ASP A 410 6.59 4.80 14.48
CA ASP A 410 6.87 4.18 15.76
C ASP A 410 8.07 3.23 15.68
N PHE A 411 8.51 2.89 14.46
CA PHE A 411 9.62 1.99 14.17
C PHE A 411 10.81 2.70 13.55
N ASP A 412 12.01 2.18 13.78
CA ASP A 412 13.18 2.49 12.96
C ASP A 412 13.08 1.70 11.65
N LEU A 413 12.93 2.43 10.55
CA LEU A 413 12.73 1.83 9.23
C LEU A 413 14.06 1.30 8.70
N LYS A 414 14.07 0.04 8.27
CA LYS A 414 15.18 -0.60 7.56
C LYS A 414 14.75 -0.96 6.12
N PRO A 415 14.63 0.03 5.23
CA PRO A 415 14.52 -0.23 3.80
C PRO A 415 15.78 -0.97 3.34
N VAL A 416 15.59 -2.07 2.61
CA VAL A 416 16.64 -2.90 2.02
C VAL A 416 16.43 -3.04 0.51
N ALA A 417 17.41 -3.59 -0.21
CA ALA A 417 17.29 -3.77 -1.66
C ALA A 417 16.35 -4.93 -2.03
N ASP A 418 16.26 -5.95 -1.17
CA ASP A 418 15.56 -7.20 -1.46
C ASP A 418 14.99 -7.88 -0.20
N ALA A 419 13.99 -8.76 -0.36
CA ALA A 419 13.41 -9.48 0.77
C ALA A 419 14.38 -10.47 1.45
N SER A 420 15.41 -10.95 0.75
CA SER A 420 16.47 -11.78 1.37
C SER A 420 17.25 -11.01 2.44
N GLU A 421 17.48 -9.71 2.24
CA GLU A 421 18.14 -8.83 3.21
C GLU A 421 17.22 -8.56 4.42
N ALA A 422 15.92 -8.32 4.18
CA ALA A 422 14.93 -8.14 5.25
C ALA A 422 14.77 -9.42 6.09
N TRP A 423 14.77 -10.58 5.45
CA TRP A 423 14.72 -11.89 6.09
C TRP A 423 15.99 -12.19 6.89
N ALA A 424 17.16 -11.82 6.39
CA ALA A 424 18.42 -11.94 7.12
C ALA A 424 18.43 -11.06 8.39
N LEU A 425 18.01 -9.79 8.27
CA LEU A 425 17.87 -8.86 9.40
C LEU A 425 16.88 -9.40 10.45
N MET A 426 15.77 -10.00 10.03
CA MET A 426 14.75 -10.58 10.93
C MET A 426 15.28 -11.75 11.78
N GLN A 427 16.27 -12.48 11.27
CA GLN A 427 16.88 -13.63 11.93
C GLN A 427 18.07 -13.27 12.85
N ASP A 428 18.60 -12.04 12.80
CA ASP A 428 19.68 -11.60 13.68
C ASP A 428 19.13 -11.18 15.06
N PRO A 429 19.44 -11.88 16.16
CA PRO A 429 18.96 -11.53 17.49
C PRO A 429 19.58 -10.24 18.06
N GLN A 430 20.61 -9.65 17.43
CA GLN A 430 21.12 -8.33 17.78
C GLN A 430 20.28 -7.19 17.19
N GLU A 431 19.54 -7.47 16.12
CA GLU A 431 18.66 -6.49 15.48
C GLU A 431 17.28 -6.49 16.14
N ASN A 432 16.71 -5.31 16.37
CA ASN A 432 15.42 -5.18 17.08
C ASN A 432 14.23 -5.29 16.11
N ILE A 433 14.29 -6.22 15.14
CA ILE A 433 13.26 -6.38 14.10
C ILE A 433 12.00 -6.98 14.73
N ALA A 434 10.97 -6.16 14.95
CA ALA A 434 9.66 -6.66 15.39
C ALA A 434 8.84 -7.23 14.22
N ILE A 435 9.09 -6.73 13.00
CA ILE A 435 8.35 -7.05 11.78
C ILE A 435 9.30 -7.07 10.59
N ALA A 436 9.15 -8.03 9.69
CA ALA A 436 9.60 -7.89 8.31
C ALA A 436 8.39 -7.95 7.36
N VAL A 437 8.41 -7.15 6.30
CA VAL A 437 7.53 -7.34 5.14
C VAL A 437 8.35 -7.99 4.04
N LEU A 438 7.92 -9.18 3.63
CA LEU A 438 8.68 -10.11 2.79
C LEU A 438 7.81 -10.57 1.62
N TRP A 439 8.46 -10.99 0.53
CA TRP A 439 7.84 -11.77 -0.54
C TRP A 439 8.43 -13.19 -0.62
N GLU A 440 7.83 -14.08 -1.42
CA GLU A 440 8.27 -15.48 -1.55
C GLU A 440 9.68 -15.59 -2.19
N PRO A 441 10.52 -16.57 -1.82
CA PRO A 441 10.23 -17.74 -0.97
C PRO A 441 10.33 -17.48 0.55
N TYR A 442 10.54 -16.23 0.97
CA TYR A 442 10.86 -15.92 2.36
C TYR A 442 9.62 -15.94 3.27
N VAL A 443 8.43 -15.67 2.72
CA VAL A 443 7.17 -15.83 3.46
C VAL A 443 6.90 -17.31 3.79
N THR A 444 7.11 -18.22 2.84
CA THR A 444 6.99 -19.67 3.08
C THR A 444 8.07 -20.19 4.01
N GLN A 445 9.33 -19.72 3.91
CA GLN A 445 10.36 -20.02 4.90
C GLN A 445 9.96 -19.55 6.31
N ALA A 446 9.39 -18.36 6.43
CA ALA A 446 8.91 -17.83 7.71
C ALA A 446 7.78 -18.69 8.31
N ARG A 447 6.79 -19.09 7.50
CA ARG A 447 5.73 -20.03 7.90
C ARG A 447 6.33 -21.37 8.36
N GLN A 448 7.23 -21.97 7.57
CA GLN A 448 7.88 -23.26 7.88
C GLN A 448 8.72 -23.22 9.16
N GLN A 449 9.44 -22.12 9.41
CA GLN A 449 10.19 -21.93 10.65
C GLN A 449 9.29 -21.60 11.86
N GLY A 450 7.99 -21.36 11.66
CA GLY A 450 7.03 -21.03 12.71
C GLY A 450 7.13 -19.59 13.22
N TYR A 451 7.34 -18.63 12.31
CA TYR A 451 7.00 -17.22 12.53
C TYR A 451 5.51 -16.98 12.21
N SER A 452 4.90 -15.97 12.80
CA SER A 452 3.50 -15.63 12.52
C SER A 452 3.37 -14.60 11.40
N VAL A 453 2.70 -14.99 10.31
CA VAL A 453 2.20 -14.05 9.31
C VAL A 453 0.94 -13.38 9.87
N VAL A 454 0.96 -12.06 10.05
CA VAL A 454 -0.19 -11.32 10.61
C VAL A 454 -1.15 -10.85 9.51
N LEU A 455 -0.61 -10.40 8.38
CA LEU A 455 -1.36 -10.02 7.18
C LEU A 455 -0.56 -10.44 5.94
N SER A 456 -1.24 -10.83 4.87
CA SER A 456 -0.67 -11.15 3.56
C SER A 456 -1.54 -10.57 2.46
N SER A 457 -1.03 -10.46 1.24
CA SER A 457 -1.85 -10.00 0.12
C SER A 457 -3.04 -10.94 -0.20
N LYS A 458 -3.03 -12.20 0.26
CA LYS A 458 -4.21 -13.09 0.22
C LYS A 458 -5.37 -12.62 1.10
N ASP A 459 -5.05 -11.94 2.21
CA ASP A 459 -6.05 -11.35 3.10
C ASP A 459 -6.66 -10.07 2.50
N ALA A 460 -5.94 -9.38 1.59
CA ALA A 460 -6.36 -8.17 0.89
C ALA A 460 -6.05 -8.25 -0.64
N PRO A 461 -6.73 -9.14 -1.38
CA PRO A 461 -6.33 -9.64 -2.72
C PRO A 461 -6.42 -8.63 -3.86
N THR A 462 -6.76 -7.37 -3.56
CA THR A 462 -6.80 -6.27 -4.53
C THR A 462 -5.90 -5.10 -4.11
N ALA A 463 -5.07 -5.26 -3.07
CA ALA A 463 -4.16 -4.22 -2.61
C ALA A 463 -3.01 -3.97 -3.61
N ILE A 464 -2.38 -5.05 -4.10
CA ILE A 464 -1.32 -5.03 -5.12
C ILE A 464 -1.96 -5.53 -6.42
N VAL A 465 -1.82 -4.73 -7.48
CA VAL A 465 -2.38 -4.99 -8.81
C VAL A 465 -1.36 -4.54 -9.85
N ASP A 466 -1.03 -5.43 -10.77
CA ASP A 466 -0.01 -5.22 -11.78
C ASP A 466 -0.63 -4.83 -13.13
N VAL A 467 0.02 -3.88 -13.80
CA VAL A 467 -0.52 -3.20 -14.97
C VAL A 467 0.50 -3.06 -16.09
N MET A 468 0.03 -3.20 -17.34
CA MET A 468 0.81 -2.83 -18.52
C MET A 468 0.48 -1.39 -18.91
N VAL A 469 1.52 -0.57 -19.09
CA VAL A 469 1.42 0.84 -19.44
C VAL A 469 2.03 1.06 -20.82
N ALA A 470 1.23 1.53 -21.77
CA ALA A 470 1.69 1.91 -23.11
C ALA A 470 2.07 3.39 -23.15
N SER A 471 3.19 3.70 -23.80
CA SER A 471 3.65 5.08 -24.00
C SER A 471 2.66 5.90 -24.81
N ASP A 472 2.57 7.21 -24.52
CA ASP A 472 1.81 8.17 -25.34
C ASP A 472 2.25 8.15 -26.82
N ARG A 473 3.51 7.77 -27.09
CA ARG A 473 4.02 7.52 -28.44
C ARG A 473 3.29 6.35 -29.09
N LEU A 474 3.36 5.16 -28.49
CA LEU A 474 2.81 3.93 -29.08
C LEU A 474 1.31 4.09 -29.35
N LEU A 475 0.59 4.61 -28.36
CA LEU A 475 -0.85 4.96 -28.43
C LEU A 475 -1.20 5.88 -29.60
N ALA A 476 -0.30 6.78 -30.00
CA ALA A 476 -0.51 7.72 -31.10
C ALA A 476 0.06 7.24 -32.46
N SER A 477 1.01 6.31 -32.47
CA SER A 477 1.71 5.88 -33.70
C SER A 477 1.26 4.53 -34.26
N ASN A 478 0.80 3.62 -33.40
CA ASN A 478 0.35 2.27 -33.76
C ASN A 478 -0.52 1.70 -32.63
N PRO A 479 -1.76 2.20 -32.42
CA PRO A 479 -2.66 1.66 -31.41
C PRO A 479 -3.05 0.20 -31.67
N GLU A 480 -3.17 -0.21 -32.94
CA GLU A 480 -3.65 -1.54 -33.33
C GLU A 480 -2.72 -2.69 -32.90
N ILE A 481 -1.40 -2.44 -32.75
CA ILE A 481 -0.47 -3.47 -32.25
C ILE A 481 -0.69 -3.78 -30.76
N ILE A 482 -1.27 -2.84 -30.00
CA ILE A 482 -1.58 -3.05 -28.57
C ILE A 482 -2.74 -4.05 -28.45
N SER A 483 -3.82 -3.88 -29.22
CA SER A 483 -4.92 -4.86 -29.27
C SER A 483 -4.42 -6.25 -29.65
N GLN A 484 -3.57 -6.36 -30.68
CA GLN A 484 -3.03 -7.64 -31.14
C GLN A 484 -2.13 -8.31 -30.07
N LEU A 485 -1.27 -7.55 -29.40
CA LEU A 485 -0.45 -8.05 -28.29
C LEU A 485 -1.32 -8.57 -27.13
N LEU A 486 -2.33 -7.80 -26.73
CA LEU A 486 -3.21 -8.15 -25.61
C LEU A 486 -4.15 -9.31 -25.94
N GLU A 487 -4.60 -9.44 -27.20
CA GLU A 487 -5.36 -10.61 -27.67
C GLU A 487 -4.55 -11.90 -27.55
N LYS A 488 -3.24 -11.89 -27.90
CA LYS A 488 -2.37 -13.05 -27.66
C LYS A 488 -2.10 -13.28 -26.18
N TYR A 489 -1.78 -12.23 -25.43
CA TYR A 489 -1.49 -12.33 -23.99
C TYR A 489 -2.65 -12.95 -23.22
N TYR A 490 -3.86 -12.39 -23.31
CA TYR A 490 -5.01 -12.92 -22.60
C TYR A 490 -5.45 -14.30 -23.12
N ARG A 491 -5.26 -14.61 -24.41
CA ARG A 491 -5.47 -15.98 -24.93
C ARG A 491 -4.50 -16.99 -24.30
N GLN A 492 -3.27 -16.58 -23.96
CA GLN A 492 -2.34 -17.40 -23.19
C GLN A 492 -2.74 -17.49 -21.70
N ILE A 493 -3.25 -16.42 -21.09
CA ILE A 493 -3.81 -16.49 -19.73
C ILE A 493 -5.01 -17.45 -19.68
N ASP A 494 -5.95 -17.36 -20.63
CA ASP A 494 -7.06 -18.30 -20.78
C ASP A 494 -6.56 -19.75 -20.95
N ALA A 495 -5.38 -19.98 -21.55
CA ALA A 495 -4.75 -21.29 -21.62
C ALA A 495 -4.18 -21.73 -20.26
N ASN A 496 -3.45 -20.83 -19.56
CA ASN A 496 -2.90 -21.09 -18.23
C ASN A 496 -4.00 -21.39 -17.18
N VAL A 497 -5.17 -20.76 -17.28
CA VAL A 497 -6.36 -21.04 -16.43
C VAL A 497 -6.95 -22.44 -16.67
N ARG A 498 -6.71 -23.02 -17.86
CA ARG A 498 -7.09 -24.42 -18.19
C ARG A 498 -6.03 -25.42 -17.76
N ASP A 499 -4.76 -25.12 -18.03
CA ASP A 499 -3.60 -25.93 -17.65
C ASP A 499 -2.39 -25.02 -17.39
N ALA A 500 -1.99 -24.90 -16.13
CA ALA A 500 -0.87 -24.07 -15.73
C ALA A 500 0.51 -24.73 -15.96
N THR A 501 0.59 -25.98 -16.43
CA THR A 501 1.84 -26.76 -16.52
C THR A 501 2.92 -26.05 -17.35
N GLN A 502 2.56 -25.36 -18.43
CA GLN A 502 3.51 -24.58 -19.23
C GLN A 502 4.05 -23.38 -18.44
N LEU A 503 3.19 -22.64 -17.75
CA LEU A 503 3.59 -21.51 -16.90
C LEU A 503 4.44 -21.96 -15.71
N GLN A 504 4.08 -23.08 -15.07
CA GLN A 504 4.87 -23.71 -13.99
C GLN A 504 6.27 -24.13 -14.47
N THR A 505 6.38 -24.63 -15.70
CA THR A 505 7.68 -24.93 -16.32
C THR A 505 8.48 -23.65 -16.56
N GLN A 506 7.87 -22.61 -17.14
CA GLN A 506 8.57 -21.32 -17.36
C GLN A 506 9.02 -20.66 -16.05
N VAL A 507 8.18 -20.66 -15.00
CA VAL A 507 8.55 -20.08 -13.70
C VAL A 507 9.64 -20.91 -13.00
N ALA A 508 9.66 -22.23 -13.21
CA ALA A 508 10.75 -23.09 -12.74
C ALA A 508 12.06 -22.80 -13.48
N GLU A 509 12.03 -22.54 -14.79
CA GLU A 509 13.20 -22.16 -15.59
C GLU A 509 13.70 -20.75 -15.24
N ASP A 510 12.81 -19.75 -15.23
CA ASP A 510 13.11 -18.36 -14.87
C ASP A 510 13.78 -18.23 -13.48
N GLY A 511 13.23 -18.94 -12.49
CA GLY A 511 13.71 -18.88 -11.10
C GLY A 511 14.80 -19.91 -10.75
N ASN A 512 15.13 -20.85 -11.65
CA ASN A 512 15.93 -22.04 -11.34
C ASN A 512 15.38 -22.80 -10.10
N LEU A 513 14.09 -23.14 -10.14
CA LEU A 513 13.32 -23.79 -9.07
C LEU A 513 12.89 -25.21 -9.44
N SER A 514 12.28 -25.95 -8.50
CA SER A 514 11.49 -27.13 -8.89
C SER A 514 10.12 -26.71 -9.40
N VAL A 515 9.49 -27.54 -10.24
CA VAL A 515 8.11 -27.32 -10.73
C VAL A 515 7.10 -27.23 -9.56
N THR A 516 7.36 -27.92 -8.44
CA THR A 516 6.54 -27.83 -7.22
C THR A 516 6.64 -26.46 -6.55
N ASP A 517 7.84 -25.89 -6.47
CA ASP A 517 8.05 -24.54 -5.91
C ASP A 517 7.45 -23.48 -6.85
N ALA A 518 7.63 -23.65 -8.16
CA ALA A 518 7.04 -22.79 -9.18
C ALA A 518 5.50 -22.81 -9.15
N ALA A 519 4.88 -23.98 -8.97
CA ALA A 519 3.44 -24.10 -8.73
C ALA A 519 3.02 -23.36 -7.45
N THR A 520 3.78 -23.49 -6.36
CA THR A 520 3.53 -22.78 -5.08
C THR A 520 3.62 -21.25 -5.24
N ILE A 521 4.49 -20.75 -6.12
CA ILE A 521 4.58 -19.32 -6.46
C ILE A 521 3.38 -18.89 -7.31
N ILE A 522 2.96 -19.70 -8.29
CA ILE A 522 1.81 -19.41 -9.16
C ILE A 522 0.48 -19.44 -8.38
N ASP A 523 0.33 -20.31 -7.38
CA ASP A 523 -0.81 -20.27 -6.44
C ASP A 523 -0.89 -18.95 -5.64
N GLY A 524 0.18 -18.15 -5.63
CA GLY A 524 0.24 -16.80 -5.07
C GLY A 524 0.00 -15.66 -6.07
N ILE A 525 -0.38 -15.95 -7.32
CA ILE A 525 -0.56 -14.97 -8.41
C ILE A 525 -1.90 -15.20 -9.13
N ASP A 526 -2.78 -14.20 -9.10
CA ASP A 526 -4.13 -14.23 -9.67
C ASP A 526 -4.18 -13.40 -10.97
N PHE A 527 -3.95 -14.08 -12.08
CA PHE A 527 -3.92 -13.48 -13.42
C PHE A 527 -5.32 -13.03 -13.87
N PHE A 528 -5.44 -11.79 -14.34
CA PHE A 528 -6.68 -11.30 -14.94
C PHE A 528 -6.97 -12.02 -16.26
N THR A 529 -8.17 -12.58 -16.39
CA THR A 529 -8.75 -12.86 -17.71
C THR A 529 -9.12 -11.54 -18.43
N ALA A 530 -9.24 -11.56 -19.76
CA ALA A 530 -9.65 -10.35 -20.49
C ALA A 530 -11.06 -9.87 -20.07
N THR A 531 -11.95 -10.81 -19.76
CA THR A 531 -13.29 -10.54 -19.24
C THR A 531 -13.23 -9.79 -17.90
N GLU A 532 -12.36 -10.19 -16.98
CA GLU A 532 -12.15 -9.46 -15.72
C GLU A 532 -11.53 -8.08 -15.93
N ALA A 533 -10.49 -7.99 -16.76
CA ALA A 533 -9.82 -6.73 -17.05
C ALA A 533 -10.83 -5.73 -17.61
N LYS A 534 -11.61 -6.12 -18.62
CA LYS A 534 -12.70 -5.31 -19.17
C LYS A 534 -13.74 -4.93 -18.13
N ASN A 535 -14.22 -5.89 -17.33
CA ASN A 535 -15.17 -5.61 -16.25
C ASN A 535 -14.63 -4.53 -15.28
N TRP A 536 -13.35 -4.60 -14.89
CA TRP A 536 -12.72 -3.63 -13.97
C TRP A 536 -12.58 -2.23 -14.58
N PHE A 537 -12.31 -2.11 -15.88
CA PHE A 537 -12.32 -0.83 -16.59
C PHE A 537 -13.75 -0.26 -16.68
N ASP A 538 -14.69 -1.06 -17.20
CA ASP A 538 -16.06 -0.66 -17.53
C ASP A 538 -16.89 -0.28 -16.28
N ASN A 539 -16.78 -1.05 -15.19
CA ASN A 539 -17.60 -0.86 -13.99
C ASN A 539 -17.01 0.13 -12.96
N GLY A 540 -15.84 0.70 -13.25
CA GLY A 540 -15.14 1.66 -12.39
C GLY A 540 -14.41 1.04 -11.19
N THR A 541 -14.22 -0.28 -11.12
CA THR A 541 -13.39 -0.90 -10.06
C THR A 541 -11.94 -0.46 -10.16
N LEU A 542 -11.36 -0.39 -11.36
CA LEU A 542 -10.00 0.15 -11.53
C LEU A 542 -9.92 1.62 -11.09
N LYS A 543 -10.93 2.42 -11.40
CA LYS A 543 -11.02 3.83 -10.94
C LYS A 543 -10.99 3.91 -9.41
N LYS A 544 -11.84 3.14 -8.71
CA LYS A 544 -11.84 3.07 -7.24
C LYS A 544 -10.50 2.62 -6.69
N ARG A 545 -9.85 1.64 -7.33
CA ARG A 545 -8.53 1.13 -6.92
C ARG A 545 -7.45 2.19 -7.06
N ILE A 546 -7.40 2.90 -8.19
CA ILE A 546 -6.54 4.08 -8.41
C ILE A 546 -6.76 5.13 -7.32
N GLU A 547 -8.01 5.44 -6.98
CA GLU A 547 -8.35 6.46 -5.97
C GLU A 547 -7.92 6.02 -4.55
N ALA A 548 -8.08 4.74 -4.21
CA ALA A 548 -7.61 4.17 -2.95
C ALA A 548 -6.08 4.16 -2.84
N THR A 549 -5.38 3.66 -3.86
CA THR A 549 -3.90 3.62 -3.91
C THR A 549 -3.31 5.03 -3.87
N ALA A 550 -3.85 5.96 -4.67
CA ALA A 550 -3.42 7.36 -4.67
C ALA A 550 -3.66 8.03 -3.30
N ALA A 551 -4.74 7.70 -2.58
CA ALA A 551 -4.97 8.21 -1.23
C ALA A 551 -3.91 7.70 -0.24
N ILE A 552 -3.50 6.43 -0.31
CA ILE A 552 -2.42 5.85 0.51
C ILE A 552 -1.06 6.50 0.19
N LEU A 553 -0.77 6.73 -1.10
CA LEU A 553 0.43 7.47 -1.53
C LEU A 553 0.42 8.95 -1.10
N THR A 554 -0.76 9.59 -1.06
CA THR A 554 -0.91 10.97 -0.59
C THR A 554 -0.74 11.08 0.93
N LEU A 555 -1.36 10.17 1.70
CA LEU A 555 -1.18 10.06 3.15
C LEU A 555 0.30 9.85 3.52
N SER A 556 1.01 9.05 2.73
CA SER A 556 2.44 8.76 2.93
C SER A 556 3.42 9.78 2.33
N ALA A 557 2.91 10.90 1.78
CA ALA A 557 3.69 11.95 1.14
C ALA A 557 4.60 11.46 -0.02
N ARG A 558 4.20 10.36 -0.68
CA ARG A 558 4.77 9.85 -1.94
C ARG A 558 4.12 10.46 -3.18
N LEU A 559 2.91 10.99 -3.01
CA LEU A 559 2.14 11.71 -4.01
C LEU A 559 1.68 13.05 -3.40
N ASP A 560 1.75 14.15 -4.14
CA ASP A 560 1.35 15.47 -3.63
C ASP A 560 -0.18 15.56 -3.41
N THR A 561 -0.97 14.97 -4.32
CA THR A 561 -2.45 14.96 -4.29
C THR A 561 -3.01 13.77 -5.05
N VAL A 562 -4.15 13.23 -4.61
CA VAL A 562 -4.96 12.27 -5.40
C VAL A 562 -5.32 12.88 -6.76
N PRO A 563 -5.15 12.17 -7.90
CA PRO A 563 -5.46 12.71 -9.22
C PRO A 563 -6.95 13.04 -9.36
N THR A 564 -7.28 14.19 -9.95
CA THR A 564 -8.68 14.65 -10.09
C THR A 564 -9.40 14.09 -11.33
N ASN A 565 -8.67 13.50 -12.27
CA ASN A 565 -9.21 12.88 -13.49
C ASN A 565 -8.62 11.48 -13.68
N THR A 566 -9.01 10.57 -12.79
CA THR A 566 -8.50 9.20 -12.71
C THR A 566 -8.80 8.35 -13.95
N THR A 567 -9.89 8.65 -14.66
CA THR A 567 -10.25 8.02 -15.95
C THR A 567 -9.34 8.42 -17.12
N ALA A 568 -8.52 9.47 -17.00
CA ALA A 568 -7.55 9.81 -18.05
C ALA A 568 -6.30 8.90 -18.05
N LEU A 569 -6.07 8.17 -16.95
CA LEU A 569 -4.86 7.36 -16.71
C LEU A 569 -4.89 5.98 -17.40
N TYR A 570 -6.04 5.57 -17.94
CA TYR A 570 -6.24 4.26 -18.54
C TYR A 570 -7.09 4.33 -19.83
N THR A 571 -7.26 3.20 -20.52
CA THR A 571 -8.23 3.01 -21.60
C THR A 571 -8.59 1.54 -21.79
N GLU A 572 -9.88 1.25 -21.93
CA GLU A 572 -10.51 -0.06 -22.12
C GLU A 572 -10.49 -0.57 -23.58
N GLU A 573 -10.07 0.28 -24.51
CA GLU A 573 -10.14 0.04 -25.96
C GLU A 573 -9.42 -1.27 -26.36
N PHE A 574 -8.18 -1.43 -25.91
CA PHE A 574 -7.28 -2.51 -26.33
C PHE A 574 -7.60 -3.89 -25.73
N VAL A 575 -8.39 -3.97 -24.64
CA VAL A 575 -8.82 -5.25 -24.05
C VAL A 575 -10.15 -5.76 -24.62
N THR A 576 -10.87 -4.95 -25.38
CA THR A 576 -12.26 -5.27 -25.78
C THR A 576 -12.33 -6.44 -26.78
N GLU A 577 -11.40 -6.58 -27.71
CA GLU A 577 -11.34 -7.75 -28.59
C GLU A 577 -10.97 -9.03 -27.83
N ALA A 578 -9.99 -8.95 -26.93
CA ALA A 578 -9.59 -10.06 -26.07
C ALA A 578 -10.77 -10.54 -25.21
N ALA A 579 -11.51 -9.61 -24.57
CA ALA A 579 -12.66 -9.93 -23.74
C ALA A 579 -13.80 -10.60 -24.53
N ASN A 580 -14.05 -10.16 -25.77
CA ASN A 580 -15.01 -10.81 -26.66
C ASN A 580 -14.57 -12.24 -27.02
N ASN A 581 -13.28 -12.49 -27.22
CA ASN A 581 -12.73 -13.82 -27.50
C ASN A 581 -12.82 -14.75 -26.27
N THR A 582 -12.48 -14.26 -25.07
CA THR A 582 -12.65 -15.00 -23.81
C THR A 582 -14.14 -15.28 -23.53
N GLN A 583 -15.04 -14.33 -23.78
CA GLN A 583 -16.49 -14.53 -23.64
C GLN A 583 -17.04 -15.58 -24.62
N ALA A 584 -16.59 -15.57 -25.89
CA ALA A 584 -16.96 -16.61 -26.85
C ALA A 584 -16.45 -18.01 -26.44
N LEU A 585 -15.27 -18.10 -25.83
CA LEU A 585 -14.76 -19.34 -25.23
C LEU A 585 -15.62 -19.78 -24.04
N ILE A 586 -15.97 -18.87 -23.13
CA ILE A 586 -16.86 -19.12 -21.98
C ILE A 586 -18.19 -19.69 -22.46
N ASP A 587 -18.85 -19.05 -23.41
CA ASP A 587 -20.18 -19.46 -23.88
C ASP A 587 -20.16 -20.80 -24.63
N LEU A 588 -19.06 -21.10 -25.35
CA LEU A 588 -18.85 -22.39 -25.99
C LEU A 588 -18.73 -23.53 -24.97
N ILE A 589 -17.98 -23.34 -23.87
CA ILE A 589 -17.71 -24.41 -22.90
C ILE A 589 -18.72 -24.50 -21.75
N ARG A 590 -19.54 -23.45 -21.51
CA ARG A 590 -20.42 -23.35 -20.32
C ARG A 590 -21.42 -24.48 -20.16
N THR A 591 -21.80 -25.17 -21.24
CA THR A 591 -22.67 -26.35 -21.20
C THR A 591 -21.91 -27.61 -20.73
N ASP A 592 -20.66 -27.78 -21.14
CA ASP A 592 -19.89 -29.02 -20.96
C ASP A 592 -18.96 -28.96 -19.74
N ASN A 593 -18.47 -27.76 -19.40
CA ASN A 593 -17.61 -27.49 -18.24
C ASN A 593 -17.95 -26.11 -17.62
N PRO A 594 -19.03 -26.03 -16.81
CA PRO A 594 -19.45 -24.78 -16.19
C PRO A 594 -18.46 -24.23 -15.14
N GLU A 595 -17.67 -25.10 -14.49
CA GLU A 595 -16.66 -24.67 -13.50
C GLU A 595 -15.53 -23.86 -14.18
N LEU A 596 -15.02 -24.34 -15.32
CA LEU A 596 -14.04 -23.62 -16.12
C LEU A 596 -14.64 -22.36 -16.76
N ALA A 597 -15.90 -22.42 -17.20
CA ALA A 597 -16.60 -21.25 -17.74
C ALA A 597 -16.79 -20.14 -16.70
N ASP A 598 -16.97 -20.49 -15.43
CA ASP A 598 -17.05 -19.52 -14.34
C ASP A 598 -15.68 -18.98 -13.93
N LYS A 599 -14.64 -19.84 -13.83
CA LYS A 599 -13.23 -19.40 -13.67
C LYS A 599 -12.82 -18.37 -14.72
N LEU A 600 -13.00 -18.69 -16.02
CA LEU A 600 -12.66 -17.79 -17.12
C LEU A 600 -13.50 -16.49 -17.13
N SER A 601 -14.67 -16.48 -16.48
CA SER A 601 -15.49 -15.27 -16.32
C SER A 601 -15.08 -14.37 -15.15
N GLY A 602 -14.00 -14.70 -14.44
CA GLY A 602 -13.58 -13.97 -13.24
C GLY A 602 -14.39 -14.26 -11.99
N LYS A 603 -15.25 -15.29 -12.03
CA LYS A 603 -15.80 -15.83 -10.80
C LYS A 603 -14.75 -16.77 -10.24
N LEU A 604 -14.24 -16.44 -9.05
CA LEU A 604 -13.65 -17.46 -8.17
C LEU A 604 -14.61 -18.67 -8.16
N PRO A 605 -14.09 -19.90 -8.31
CA PRO A 605 -14.94 -21.08 -8.37
C PRO A 605 -15.86 -21.08 -7.17
N ALA A 606 -17.15 -21.36 -7.38
CA ALA A 606 -18.14 -21.37 -6.30
C ALA A 606 -17.75 -22.46 -5.30
N VAL A 607 -16.97 -22.08 -4.27
CA VAL A 607 -16.33 -23.00 -3.33
C VAL A 607 -17.40 -23.91 -2.77
N THR A 608 -17.20 -25.22 -2.89
CA THR A 608 -18.13 -26.26 -2.38
C THR A 608 -18.46 -25.94 -0.92
N ALA A 609 -19.65 -25.37 -0.69
CA ALA A 609 -19.89 -24.31 0.29
C ALA A 609 -18.96 -24.38 1.51
N ALA A 610 -17.94 -23.52 1.53
CA ALA A 610 -16.97 -23.46 2.62
C ALA A 610 -17.72 -23.39 3.94
N SER A 611 -17.48 -24.38 4.82
CA SER A 611 -18.31 -24.65 6.00
C SER A 611 -18.65 -23.36 6.74
N PRO A 612 -19.93 -22.96 6.82
CA PRO A 612 -20.32 -21.58 7.10
C PRO A 612 -19.72 -21.11 8.42
N VAL A 613 -18.96 -20.02 8.35
CA VAL A 613 -18.08 -19.56 9.45
C VAL A 613 -18.93 -19.23 10.66
N SER A 614 -18.87 -20.08 11.68
CA SER A 614 -19.73 -19.94 12.85
C SER A 614 -19.34 -18.73 13.70
N THR A 615 -20.31 -18.14 14.39
CA THR A 615 -20.04 -17.05 15.35
C THR A 615 -19.02 -17.45 16.40
N ALA A 616 -18.98 -18.72 16.81
CA ALA A 616 -17.97 -19.27 17.72
C ALA A 616 -16.55 -19.23 17.13
N GLN A 617 -16.37 -19.56 15.84
CA GLN A 617 -15.08 -19.42 15.15
C GLN A 617 -14.66 -17.95 15.08
N ILE A 618 -15.56 -17.04 14.67
CA ILE A 618 -15.25 -15.60 14.61
C ILE A 618 -14.91 -15.05 16.02
N GLN A 619 -15.59 -15.52 17.07
CA GLN A 619 -15.35 -15.12 18.46
C GLN A 619 -14.00 -15.61 19.01
N GLN A 620 -13.50 -16.75 18.53
CA GLN A 620 -12.24 -17.38 18.98
C GLN A 620 -11.05 -17.12 18.04
N ALA A 621 -11.31 -16.59 16.84
CA ALA A 621 -10.32 -16.20 15.84
C ALA A 621 -9.21 -15.30 16.39
N GLN A 622 -8.02 -15.38 15.77
CA GLN A 622 -6.88 -14.54 16.14
C GLN A 622 -7.06 -13.12 15.59
N ASP A 623 -6.95 -12.11 16.43
CA ASP A 623 -6.99 -10.70 16.00
C ASP A 623 -5.83 -10.42 15.04
N ILE A 624 -6.13 -9.88 13.85
CA ILE A 624 -5.14 -9.31 12.94
C ILE A 624 -4.80 -7.90 13.46
N GLY A 625 -5.82 -7.07 13.64
CA GLY A 625 -5.73 -5.71 14.17
C GLY A 625 -7.05 -4.95 14.08
N THR A 626 -7.12 -3.77 14.70
CA THR A 626 -8.25 -2.85 14.58
C THR A 626 -8.06 -1.94 13.37
N LEU A 627 -9.10 -1.78 12.55
CA LEU A 627 -9.11 -0.83 11.44
C LEU A 627 -9.33 0.60 11.94
N GLN A 628 -8.61 1.54 11.35
CA GLN A 628 -8.81 2.97 11.54
C GLN A 628 -10.09 3.41 10.84
N VAL A 629 -11.21 3.30 11.57
CA VAL A 629 -12.50 3.84 11.11
C VAL A 629 -12.32 5.32 10.80
N ARG A 630 -12.52 5.69 9.53
CA ARG A 630 -12.43 7.07 9.06
C ARG A 630 -13.70 7.86 9.40
N GLY A 631 -13.94 8.00 10.70
CA GLY A 631 -14.90 8.90 11.32
C GLY A 631 -15.30 8.46 12.72
N GLN A 632 -16.24 9.16 13.32
CA GLN A 632 -16.96 8.61 14.47
C GLN A 632 -18.25 7.97 13.96
N VAL A 633 -18.43 6.68 14.22
CA VAL A 633 -19.72 5.99 14.01
C VAL A 633 -20.73 6.58 14.99
N SER A 634 -21.43 7.62 14.54
CA SER A 634 -22.20 8.51 15.40
C SER A 634 -23.68 8.16 15.39
N PHE A 635 -24.26 8.12 16.58
CA PHE A 635 -25.65 7.77 16.85
C PHE A 635 -26.40 8.93 17.52
N THR A 636 -27.70 9.05 17.25
CA THR A 636 -28.57 10.01 17.94
C THR A 636 -28.55 9.73 19.45
N THR A 637 -28.44 10.78 20.26
CA THR A 637 -28.18 10.69 21.71
C THR A 637 -29.16 9.75 22.42
N GLY A 638 -28.62 8.81 23.23
CA GLY A 638 -29.42 7.82 23.96
C GLY A 638 -29.98 6.67 23.11
N SER A 639 -29.69 6.60 21.81
CA SER A 639 -30.23 5.59 20.89
C SER A 639 -29.15 4.81 20.13
N ALA A 640 -29.59 3.80 19.37
CA ALA A 640 -28.81 3.10 18.35
C ALA A 640 -29.13 3.59 16.91
N GLN A 641 -29.85 4.70 16.73
CA GLN A 641 -30.14 5.25 15.40
C GLN A 641 -28.92 6.01 14.87
N LEU A 642 -28.37 5.56 13.72
CA LEU A 642 -27.26 6.24 13.04
C LEU A 642 -27.63 7.67 12.61
N THR A 643 -26.66 8.57 12.72
CA THR A 643 -26.68 9.93 12.16
C THR A 643 -26.27 9.92 10.68
N PRO A 644 -26.58 10.95 9.86
CA PRO A 644 -26.07 11.07 8.50
C PRO A 644 -24.53 11.05 8.41
N GLU A 645 -23.86 11.64 9.40
CA GLU A 645 -22.40 11.61 9.52
C GLU A 645 -21.89 10.21 9.82
N GLY A 646 -22.57 9.48 10.72
CA GLY A 646 -22.29 8.07 10.99
C GLY A 646 -22.53 7.17 9.78
N GLN A 647 -23.59 7.42 9.00
CA GLN A 647 -23.86 6.71 7.73
C GLN A 647 -22.70 6.92 6.75
N LYS A 648 -22.30 8.18 6.49
CA LYS A 648 -21.16 8.49 5.62
C LYS A 648 -19.85 7.83 6.08
N THR A 649 -19.59 7.76 7.39
CA THR A 649 -18.44 7.03 7.95
C THR A 649 -18.51 5.53 7.64
N LEU A 650 -19.70 4.93 7.72
CA LEU A 650 -19.90 3.51 7.40
C LEU A 650 -19.90 3.22 5.90
N ASP A 651 -20.30 4.17 5.04
CA ASP A 651 -20.19 4.02 3.58
C ASP A 651 -18.71 3.96 3.15
N GLN A 652 -17.86 4.79 3.76
CA GLN A 652 -16.41 4.76 3.56
C GLN A 652 -15.81 3.44 4.09
N LEU A 653 -16.18 3.03 5.31
CA LEU A 653 -15.75 1.76 5.88
C LEU A 653 -16.20 0.55 5.05
N ALA A 654 -17.42 0.56 4.49
CA ALA A 654 -17.91 -0.51 3.62
C ALA A 654 -17.03 -0.65 2.36
N SER A 655 -16.60 0.47 1.77
CA SER A 655 -15.67 0.45 0.64
C SER A 655 -14.25 0.01 1.02
N GLU A 656 -13.80 0.22 2.27
CA GLU A 656 -12.51 -0.31 2.74
C GLU A 656 -12.59 -1.79 3.12
N LEU A 657 -13.73 -2.27 3.63
CA LEU A 657 -13.94 -3.69 3.96
C LEU A 657 -14.08 -4.58 2.71
N GLN A 658 -14.51 -4.02 1.57
CA GLN A 658 -14.53 -4.70 0.27
C GLN A 658 -13.12 -4.99 -0.31
N ASP A 659 -12.04 -4.45 0.27
CA ASP A 659 -10.66 -4.80 -0.11
C ASP A 659 -10.21 -6.17 0.41
N PHE A 660 -10.90 -6.74 1.41
CA PHE A 660 -10.46 -7.93 2.16
C PHE A 660 -11.16 -9.24 1.72
N ASN A 661 -10.46 -10.37 1.89
CA ASN A 661 -10.94 -11.68 1.49
C ASN A 661 -11.80 -12.38 2.56
N GLN A 662 -13.08 -12.58 2.26
CA GLN A 662 -14.08 -13.26 3.10
C GLN A 662 -13.75 -14.71 3.50
N GLU A 663 -12.81 -15.37 2.81
CA GLU A 663 -12.36 -16.74 3.12
C GLU A 663 -11.23 -16.79 4.16
N THR A 664 -10.57 -15.66 4.42
CA THR A 664 -9.40 -15.57 5.33
C THR A 664 -9.63 -14.60 6.48
N VAL A 665 -10.48 -13.58 6.27
CA VAL A 665 -10.77 -12.49 7.19
C VAL A 665 -12.25 -12.46 7.55
N ALA A 666 -12.54 -12.30 8.85
CA ALA A 666 -13.83 -11.89 9.36
C ALA A 666 -13.71 -10.57 10.17
N VAL A 667 -14.84 -9.94 10.46
CA VAL A 667 -14.92 -8.66 11.19
C VAL A 667 -15.60 -8.87 12.54
N ARG A 668 -14.99 -8.42 13.63
CA ARG A 668 -15.70 -8.14 14.89
C ARG A 668 -16.02 -6.65 14.99
N ILE A 669 -17.26 -6.33 15.35
CA ILE A 669 -17.74 -4.96 15.53
C ILE A 669 -18.05 -4.78 17.02
N MET A 670 -17.14 -4.14 17.74
CA MET A 670 -17.22 -4.02 19.19
C MET A 670 -17.79 -2.66 19.58
N GLY A 671 -18.97 -2.65 20.18
CA GLY A 671 -19.60 -1.45 20.71
C GLY A 671 -19.15 -1.18 22.16
N HIS A 672 -18.71 0.05 22.44
CA HIS A 672 -18.29 0.49 23.77
C HIS A 672 -19.06 1.73 24.23
N THR A 673 -19.10 1.94 25.55
CA THR A 673 -19.72 3.09 26.22
C THR A 673 -18.82 3.62 27.34
N SER A 674 -19.00 4.90 27.69
CA SER A 674 -18.42 5.47 28.91
C SER A 674 -19.09 4.89 30.15
N ARG A 675 -18.36 4.83 31.28
CA ARG A 675 -18.83 4.35 32.58
C ARG A 675 -19.79 5.34 33.27
N THR A 676 -20.81 5.77 32.55
CA THR A 676 -21.78 6.81 32.88
C THR A 676 -23.19 6.24 32.72
N GLY A 677 -24.00 6.24 33.76
CA GLY A 677 -25.31 5.56 33.77
C GLY A 677 -25.23 4.10 34.19
N ASP A 678 -26.32 3.36 33.99
CA ASP A 678 -26.43 1.94 34.38
C ASP A 678 -25.60 1.01 33.49
N ALA A 679 -24.98 0.00 34.09
CA ALA A 679 -24.08 -0.94 33.42
C ALA A 679 -24.80 -1.88 32.45
N ASN A 680 -25.99 -2.37 32.81
CA ASN A 680 -26.76 -3.29 31.96
C ASN A 680 -27.33 -2.56 30.74
N THR A 681 -27.85 -1.35 30.96
CA THR A 681 -28.32 -0.43 29.92
C THR A 681 -27.19 -0.06 28.96
N ASN A 682 -26.00 0.24 29.48
CA ASN A 682 -24.81 0.53 28.68
C ASN A 682 -24.34 -0.68 27.85
N LEU A 683 -24.37 -1.89 28.42
CA LEU A 683 -24.06 -3.12 27.68
C LEU A 683 -25.05 -3.34 26.53
N ALA A 684 -26.36 -3.34 26.82
CA ALA A 684 -27.41 -3.55 25.82
C ALA A 684 -27.39 -2.49 24.70
N LEU A 685 -27.21 -1.21 25.05
CA LEU A 685 -27.06 -0.12 24.07
C LEU A 685 -25.81 -0.30 23.19
N SER A 686 -24.71 -0.78 23.78
CA SER A 686 -23.47 -1.02 23.03
C SER A 686 -23.61 -2.17 22.02
N GLU A 687 -24.33 -3.22 22.38
CA GLU A 687 -24.61 -4.37 21.52
C GLU A 687 -25.58 -4.00 20.39
N GLN A 688 -26.68 -3.31 20.71
CA GLN A 688 -27.62 -2.78 19.70
C GLN A 688 -26.92 -1.89 18.67
N ARG A 689 -25.98 -1.05 19.09
CA ARG A 689 -25.17 -0.22 18.19
C ARG A 689 -24.28 -1.07 17.30
N ALA A 690 -23.60 -2.08 17.84
CA ALA A 690 -22.80 -3.01 17.05
C ALA A 690 -23.65 -3.76 16.00
N SER A 691 -24.84 -4.26 16.37
CA SER A 691 -25.76 -4.94 15.44
C SER A 691 -26.24 -4.02 14.31
N ILE A 692 -26.60 -2.76 14.63
CA ILE A 692 -27.01 -1.77 13.61
C ILE A 692 -25.88 -1.49 12.61
N VAL A 693 -24.63 -1.41 13.08
CA VAL A 693 -23.46 -1.21 12.20
C VAL A 693 -23.23 -2.45 11.32
N ALA A 694 -23.32 -3.66 11.88
CA ALA A 694 -23.19 -4.90 11.11
C ALA A 694 -24.23 -4.98 9.98
N SER A 695 -25.51 -4.75 10.29
CA SER A 695 -26.58 -4.74 9.28
C SER A 695 -26.42 -3.61 8.25
N TYR A 696 -25.91 -2.44 8.65
CA TYR A 696 -25.64 -1.34 7.71
C TYR A 696 -24.54 -1.72 6.70
N LEU A 697 -23.42 -2.28 7.16
CA LEU A 697 -22.31 -2.70 6.30
C LEU A 697 -22.73 -3.82 5.33
N GLN A 698 -23.51 -4.79 5.81
CA GLN A 698 -24.10 -5.84 4.96
C GLN A 698 -25.04 -5.27 3.89
N ASN A 699 -25.88 -4.28 4.24
CA ASN A 699 -26.74 -3.59 3.28
C ASN A 699 -25.95 -2.74 2.25
N GLN A 700 -24.73 -2.30 2.60
CA GLN A 700 -23.78 -1.66 1.66
C GLN A 700 -22.93 -2.68 0.87
N GLY A 701 -23.26 -3.97 0.91
CA GLY A 701 -22.63 -5.01 0.10
C GLY A 701 -21.30 -5.55 0.64
N VAL A 702 -20.98 -5.34 1.92
CA VAL A 702 -19.85 -6.03 2.56
C VAL A 702 -20.19 -7.50 2.71
N THR A 703 -19.46 -8.38 2.01
CA THR A 703 -19.68 -9.84 2.02
C THR A 703 -18.91 -10.59 3.11
N LEU A 704 -17.98 -9.91 3.80
CA LEU A 704 -17.22 -10.48 4.92
C LEU A 704 -18.16 -11.05 5.99
N ASN A 705 -17.69 -12.08 6.68
CA ASN A 705 -18.36 -12.60 7.88
C ASN A 705 -18.27 -11.56 9.02
N ILE A 706 -19.40 -11.13 9.59
CA ILE A 706 -19.44 -10.08 10.63
C ILE A 706 -20.04 -10.61 11.94
N LEU A 707 -19.35 -10.36 13.05
CA LEU A 707 -19.82 -10.62 14.42
C LEU A 707 -19.94 -9.29 15.20
N PRO A 708 -21.15 -8.80 15.51
CA PRO A 708 -21.34 -7.68 16.44
C PRO A 708 -21.21 -8.13 17.90
N GLU A 709 -20.55 -7.32 18.74
CA GLU A 709 -20.40 -7.57 20.17
C GLU A 709 -20.67 -6.31 21.01
N GLY A 710 -21.42 -6.46 22.11
CA GLY A 710 -21.50 -5.43 23.16
C GLY A 710 -20.38 -5.58 24.18
N LYS A 711 -19.68 -4.48 24.50
CA LYS A 711 -18.63 -4.43 25.54
C LYS A 711 -18.99 -3.52 26.71
N GLY A 712 -20.11 -2.79 26.63
CA GLY A 712 -20.52 -1.83 27.66
C GLY A 712 -19.39 -0.88 28.00
N SER A 713 -19.14 -0.66 29.30
CA SER A 713 -17.98 0.11 29.78
C SER A 713 -16.89 -0.77 30.42
N LEU A 714 -16.77 -2.03 29.98
CA LEU A 714 -15.82 -3.01 30.50
C LEU A 714 -14.39 -2.77 30.00
N GLU A 715 -14.27 -2.33 28.73
CA GLU A 715 -13.01 -2.04 28.05
C GLU A 715 -12.86 -0.53 27.79
N PRO A 716 -12.52 0.30 28.81
CA PRO A 716 -12.15 1.68 28.61
C PRO A 716 -10.80 1.79 27.89
N LEU A 717 -10.60 2.88 27.15
CA LEU A 717 -9.30 3.19 26.55
C LEU A 717 -8.24 3.46 27.65
N PRO A 718 -6.96 3.14 27.40
CA PRO A 718 -5.86 3.49 28.32
C PRO A 718 -5.71 5.01 28.45
N GLU A 719 -5.04 5.45 29.53
CA GLU A 719 -4.67 6.84 29.80
C GLU A 719 -5.82 7.87 29.90
N ILE A 720 -7.08 7.46 29.77
CA ILE A 720 -8.25 8.34 29.89
C ILE A 720 -9.23 7.86 30.96
N GLU A 721 -9.89 8.81 31.62
CA GLU A 721 -10.95 8.51 32.58
C GLU A 721 -12.04 7.60 31.95
N PRO A 722 -12.47 6.51 32.61
CA PRO A 722 -13.51 5.63 32.06
C PRO A 722 -14.87 6.30 31.85
N THR A 723 -15.12 7.45 32.49
CA THR A 723 -16.30 8.30 32.28
C THR A 723 -16.17 9.25 31.08
N ASN A 724 -14.98 9.36 30.46
CA ASN A 724 -14.73 10.21 29.31
C ASN A 724 -15.54 9.73 28.09
N ALA A 725 -16.18 10.67 27.38
CA ALA A 725 -17.04 10.38 26.24
C ALA A 725 -16.32 9.65 25.08
N ARG A 726 -14.98 9.74 24.97
CA ARG A 726 -14.19 8.97 23.99
C ARG A 726 -14.27 7.44 24.18
N ASN A 727 -14.75 6.96 25.32
CA ASN A 727 -15.07 5.54 25.52
C ASN A 727 -16.36 5.11 24.80
N GLN A 728 -17.20 6.04 24.34
CA GLN A 728 -18.35 5.76 23.45
C GLN A 728 -17.85 5.65 22.00
N ARG A 729 -17.36 4.46 21.66
CA ARG A 729 -16.71 4.14 20.37
C ARG A 729 -17.24 2.85 19.78
N THR A 730 -17.00 2.66 18.49
CA THR A 730 -17.14 1.37 17.79
C THR A 730 -15.77 0.99 17.28
N GLU A 731 -15.23 -0.15 17.72
CA GLU A 731 -14.02 -0.73 17.14
C GLU A 731 -14.41 -1.72 16.03
N ILE A 732 -13.60 -1.78 14.97
CA ILE A 732 -13.78 -2.70 13.85
C ILE A 732 -12.51 -3.54 13.77
N ARG A 733 -12.54 -4.77 14.29
CA ARG A 733 -11.37 -5.65 14.32
C ARG A 733 -11.43 -6.66 13.19
N LEU A 734 -10.35 -6.79 12.43
CA LEU A 734 -10.17 -7.92 11.52
C LEU A 734 -9.58 -9.09 12.28
N VAL A 735 -10.09 -10.29 11.99
CA VAL A 735 -9.69 -11.53 12.66
C VAL A 735 -9.50 -12.65 11.63
N ARG A 736 -8.48 -13.49 11.80
CA ARG A 736 -8.19 -14.60 10.90
C ARG A 736 -9.04 -15.82 11.20
N ILE A 737 -9.69 -16.37 10.16
CA ILE A 737 -10.64 -17.49 10.26
C ILE A 737 -10.16 -18.81 9.63
N ASN A 738 -8.90 -18.87 9.18
CA ASN A 738 -8.27 -20.03 8.56
C ASN A 738 -6.80 -20.24 8.98
#